data_AF-A0A9D5YV49-F1
#
_entry.id   AF-A0A9D5YV49-F1
#
_cell.length_a   1.000
_cell.length_b   1.000
_cell.length_c   1.000
_cell.angle_alpha   90.00
_cell.angle_beta   90.00
_cell.angle_gamma   90.00
#
_symmetry.space_group_name_H-M   'P 1'
#
loop_
_entity.id
_entity.type
_entity.pdbx_description
1 polymer ?
#
loop_
_entity_poly.entity_id
_entity_poly.type
_entity_poly.pdbx_seq_one_letter_code
_entity_poly.pdbx_strand_id
1 'polypeptide(L)'
;MKPKSTRGLGRLGLVVVIALAALVGLAIGYSLRPSHERATAPAEATAPATTTTLYTCGMHPEIISDEPGYCPKCEMKLTPMDPDRAAMILAARGVVAQRAAPAGERKILYWRAPMDPTYIRNEPGKSPMGMDLVPVYEDEVSGGPTIRIDPVTEQNMGFRYDVVRVGPLEKTVRTVGTVTYDEQSLGTVTTKVDGWVEKLYVRETGTQVHAGDPLFELYSRELFSAQEEYLVALRDVAGQRAVLAQARLSAARERLRFFDISDEQINQIEDEGKIRKTLTITARLTGIITERHVVEGDFIAAGQPAYKIADLSNVWVMGRVYESDLPFVKLGQEALMQLDYLPGRMYRGRVTYIYPYLEPGTREIPVRMEFHNPGYELKPGMYATLRLASTPREQAVLAPATAILDTGERQVAFVLREPGKFEPRRVKAGLRSDRDEVEVLSGLAPGETVVVSGQFMLDSESRLREATLKMLSPGMVNTSAILESTTPSLTRGAAGDVPDATAPLRYVCPMPAHSSVLFEQPGDCPLCGMKLVPTHPWHDAGDPIDHYTCPMPEHYHVSAASPGKCSECGMTLIPVTKGEMERFEAAKKSSAPTLYTCPMASHAHIVSDQPGRCPECEMKLVPTSAVAHGKEAEAAWK
;
A
#
# COMPACT_ATOMS: atom_id res chain seq x y z
N MET A 1 -23.63 -54.10 -77.91
CA MET A 1 -24.26 -53.38 -79.04
C MET A 1 -24.42 -51.91 -78.66
N LYS A 2 -23.80 -50.99 -79.42
CA LYS A 2 -24.21 -49.57 -79.49
C LYS A 2 -25.56 -49.50 -80.24
N PRO A 3 -26.41 -48.43 -80.14
CA PRO A 3 -25.97 -47.02 -80.22
C PRO A 3 -26.76 -45.94 -79.40
N LYS A 4 -26.12 -44.75 -79.31
CA LYS A 4 -26.58 -43.33 -79.41
C LYS A 4 -27.98 -42.96 -78.82
N SER A 5 -28.16 -41.84 -78.11
CA SER A 5 -27.90 -40.47 -78.57
C SER A 5 -28.07 -39.42 -77.46
N THR A 6 -27.18 -38.45 -77.46
CA THR A 6 -27.17 -37.18 -76.72
C THR A 6 -28.26 -36.20 -77.19
N ARG A 7 -28.82 -35.39 -76.27
CA ARG A 7 -28.95 -33.91 -76.31
C ARG A 7 -30.09 -33.44 -75.39
N GLY A 8 -29.83 -32.42 -74.56
CA GLY A 8 -30.90 -31.70 -73.86
C GLY A 8 -30.57 -30.98 -72.56
N LEU A 9 -29.31 -30.90 -72.12
CA LEU A 9 -28.87 -29.95 -71.09
C LEU A 9 -29.01 -28.53 -71.67
N GLY A 10 -30.06 -27.82 -71.28
CA GLY A 10 -30.29 -26.44 -71.75
C GLY A 10 -31.54 -25.77 -71.17
N ARG A 11 -32.50 -26.53 -70.63
CA ARG A 11 -33.72 -25.98 -70.05
C ARG A 11 -33.71 -25.85 -68.51
N LEU A 12 -32.94 -26.67 -67.78
CA LEU A 12 -32.88 -26.55 -66.31
C LEU A 12 -32.00 -25.39 -65.82
N GLY A 13 -30.90 -25.09 -66.50
CA GLY A 13 -30.01 -23.97 -66.12
C GLY A 13 -30.66 -22.59 -66.31
N LEU A 14 -31.50 -22.43 -67.35
CA LEU A 14 -32.22 -21.19 -67.60
C LEU A 14 -33.32 -20.95 -66.54
N VAL A 15 -34.01 -22.00 -66.08
CA VAL A 15 -35.06 -21.89 -65.06
C VAL A 15 -34.48 -21.52 -63.69
N VAL A 16 -33.31 -22.05 -63.34
CA VAL A 16 -32.63 -21.71 -62.07
C VAL A 16 -32.09 -20.27 -62.08
N VAL A 17 -31.57 -19.78 -63.21
CA VAL A 17 -31.12 -18.38 -63.35
C VAL A 17 -32.30 -17.40 -63.35
N ILE A 18 -33.42 -17.75 -63.98
CA ILE A 18 -34.65 -16.93 -63.94
C ILE A 18 -35.25 -16.91 -62.53
N ALA A 19 -35.23 -18.03 -61.78
CA ALA A 19 -35.72 -18.07 -60.41
C ALA A 19 -34.86 -17.27 -59.43
N LEU A 20 -33.53 -17.28 -59.59
CA LEU A 20 -32.61 -16.45 -58.81
C LEU A 20 -32.74 -14.96 -59.15
N ALA A 21 -32.92 -14.60 -60.43
CA ALA A 21 -33.19 -13.22 -60.84
C ALA A 21 -34.56 -12.72 -60.34
N ALA A 22 -35.58 -13.59 -60.27
CA ALA A 22 -36.89 -13.27 -59.72
C ALA A 22 -36.84 -13.04 -58.21
N LEU A 23 -36.05 -13.81 -57.45
CA LEU A 23 -35.87 -13.62 -56.00
C LEU A 23 -35.08 -12.35 -55.66
N VAL A 24 -34.06 -12.01 -56.45
CA VAL A 24 -33.31 -10.75 -56.31
C VAL A 24 -34.16 -9.54 -56.72
N GLY A 25 -34.98 -9.67 -57.77
CA GLY A 25 -35.94 -8.65 -58.17
C GLY A 25 -37.04 -8.39 -57.14
N LEU A 26 -37.50 -9.43 -56.43
CA LEU A 26 -38.50 -9.32 -55.36
C LEU A 26 -37.93 -8.68 -54.08
N ALA A 27 -36.64 -8.93 -53.79
CA ALA A 27 -35.95 -8.32 -52.65
C ALA A 27 -35.63 -6.82 -52.88
N ILE A 28 -35.28 -6.43 -54.10
CA ILE A 28 -35.04 -5.01 -54.45
C ILE A 28 -36.38 -4.24 -54.58
N GLY A 29 -37.45 -4.89 -55.05
CA GLY A 29 -38.78 -4.30 -55.15
C GLY A 29 -39.48 -4.04 -53.80
N TYR A 30 -39.08 -4.73 -52.73
CA TYR A 30 -39.64 -4.51 -51.38
C TYR A 30 -38.98 -3.33 -50.64
N SER A 31 -37.76 -2.94 -51.02
CA SER A 31 -37.01 -1.83 -50.40
C SER A 31 -37.26 -0.45 -51.04
N LEU A 32 -37.97 -0.39 -52.18
CA LEU A 32 -38.28 0.86 -52.89
C LEU A 32 -39.77 0.96 -53.23
N ARG A 33 -40.63 0.92 -52.20
CA ARG A 33 -42.04 1.29 -52.30
C ARG A 33 -42.27 2.68 -51.72
N PRO A 34 -42.44 3.73 -52.56
CA PRO A 34 -42.95 5.01 -52.10
C PRO A 34 -44.46 4.88 -51.86
N SER A 35 -44.90 5.20 -50.64
CA SER A 35 -46.30 5.32 -50.27
C SER A 35 -46.90 6.57 -50.93
N HIS A 36 -47.45 6.40 -52.13
CA HIS A 36 -48.42 7.33 -52.73
C HIS A 36 -49.82 6.81 -52.41
N GLU A 37 -50.47 7.38 -51.40
CA GLU A 37 -51.91 7.23 -51.19
C GLU A 37 -52.66 8.07 -52.22
N ARG A 38 -53.58 7.42 -52.95
CA ARG A 38 -54.58 8.07 -53.80
C ARG A 38 -55.80 8.40 -52.95
N ALA A 39 -56.24 9.63 -53.11
CA ALA A 39 -57.43 10.24 -52.55
C ALA A 39 -58.71 9.42 -52.77
N THR A 40 -59.45 9.22 -51.68
CA THR A 40 -60.91 9.11 -51.67
C THR A 40 -61.50 10.44 -51.17
N ALA A 41 -62.57 10.87 -51.82
CA ALA A 41 -63.21 12.19 -51.67
C ALA A 41 -63.65 12.55 -50.22
N PRO A 42 -63.68 13.85 -49.87
CA PRO A 42 -64.10 14.30 -48.55
C PRO A 42 -65.63 14.42 -48.45
N ALA A 43 -66.18 13.93 -47.34
CA ALA A 43 -67.45 14.37 -46.79
C ALA A 43 -67.19 15.54 -45.82
N GLU A 44 -67.99 16.59 -45.96
CA GLU A 44 -68.27 17.74 -45.08
C GLU A 44 -67.13 18.41 -44.29
N ALA A 45 -66.87 19.66 -44.68
CA ALA A 45 -65.95 20.58 -44.04
C ALA A 45 -66.50 21.14 -42.72
N THR A 46 -65.75 20.93 -41.63
CA THR A 46 -65.63 21.87 -40.51
C THR A 46 -64.28 22.58 -40.62
N ALA A 47 -64.30 23.92 -40.56
CA ALA A 47 -63.17 24.81 -40.86
C ALA A 47 -61.96 24.62 -39.92
N PRO A 48 -60.70 24.68 -40.42
CA PRO A 48 -59.52 24.72 -39.56
C PRO A 48 -59.09 26.18 -39.25
N ALA A 49 -58.65 26.39 -38.01
CA ALA A 49 -58.04 27.61 -37.53
C ALA A 49 -56.65 27.83 -38.17
N THR A 50 -56.39 29.05 -38.63
CA THR A 50 -55.16 29.47 -39.33
C THR A 50 -54.02 29.78 -38.36
N THR A 51 -52.86 29.13 -38.52
CA THR A 51 -51.57 29.50 -37.92
C THR A 51 -50.75 30.35 -38.91
N THR A 52 -50.53 31.62 -38.61
CA THR A 52 -49.79 32.56 -39.47
C THR A 52 -48.28 32.27 -39.44
N THR A 53 -47.68 31.92 -40.58
CA THR A 53 -46.22 31.69 -40.73
C THR A 53 -45.58 32.90 -41.41
N LEU A 54 -44.52 33.47 -40.81
CA LEU A 54 -43.80 34.64 -41.35
C LEU A 54 -42.62 34.21 -42.25
N TYR A 55 -42.37 34.95 -43.32
CA TYR A 55 -41.30 34.72 -44.29
C TYR A 55 -40.31 35.88 -44.32
N THR A 56 -39.01 35.59 -44.51
CA THR A 56 -37.95 36.61 -44.58
C THR A 56 -36.91 36.28 -45.66
N CYS A 57 -36.19 37.31 -46.12
CA CYS A 57 -35.12 37.18 -47.10
C CYS A 57 -33.76 37.04 -46.40
N GLY A 58 -32.99 36.00 -46.72
CA GLY A 58 -31.66 35.79 -46.13
C GLY A 58 -30.65 36.93 -46.36
N MET A 59 -30.85 37.74 -47.40
CA MET A 59 -29.99 38.90 -47.72
C MET A 59 -30.52 40.23 -47.16
N HIS A 60 -31.82 40.33 -46.88
CA HIS A 60 -32.46 41.54 -46.36
C HIS A 60 -33.37 41.18 -45.18
N PRO A 61 -32.79 40.97 -43.98
CA PRO A 61 -33.53 40.48 -42.81
C PRO A 61 -34.64 41.42 -42.32
N GLU A 62 -34.62 42.69 -42.74
CA GLU A 62 -35.64 43.70 -42.44
C GLU A 62 -36.97 43.46 -43.19
N ILE A 63 -36.95 42.67 -44.27
CA ILE A 63 -38.15 42.36 -45.06
C ILE A 63 -38.79 41.11 -44.50
N ILE A 64 -39.96 41.28 -43.88
CA ILE A 64 -40.75 40.23 -43.27
C ILE A 64 -42.17 40.32 -43.84
N SER A 65 -42.65 39.23 -44.43
CA SER A 65 -43.98 39.14 -45.03
C SER A 65 -44.79 38.00 -44.42
N ASP A 66 -46.10 38.19 -44.36
CA ASP A 66 -47.07 37.22 -43.86
C ASP A 66 -47.48 36.21 -44.97
N GLU A 67 -47.06 36.48 -46.22
CA GLU A 67 -47.36 35.67 -47.41
C GLU A 67 -46.07 35.17 -48.11
N PRO A 68 -46.09 33.95 -48.69
CA PRO A 68 -44.98 33.44 -49.47
C PRO A 68 -44.84 34.22 -50.79
N GLY A 69 -43.71 34.90 -50.96
CA GLY A 69 -43.45 35.72 -52.15
C GLY A 69 -41.96 35.89 -52.46
N TYR A 70 -41.65 36.84 -53.34
CA TYR A 70 -40.28 37.24 -53.64
C TYR A 70 -39.94 38.54 -52.93
N CYS A 71 -38.67 38.67 -52.53
CA CYS A 71 -38.18 39.88 -51.90
C CYS A 71 -38.18 41.04 -52.92
N PRO A 72 -38.86 42.17 -52.66
CA PRO A 72 -38.93 43.30 -53.59
C PRO A 72 -37.60 44.03 -53.80
N LYS A 73 -36.57 43.76 -52.98
CA LYS A 73 -35.23 44.35 -53.11
C LYS A 73 -34.25 43.52 -53.94
N CYS A 74 -34.36 42.20 -53.90
CA CYS A 74 -33.39 41.31 -54.56
C CYS A 74 -34.03 40.19 -55.38
N GLU A 75 -35.35 40.18 -55.51
CA GLU A 75 -36.16 39.25 -56.30
C GLU A 75 -35.93 37.76 -56.00
N MET A 76 -35.31 37.43 -54.86
CA MET A 76 -35.13 36.06 -54.39
C MET A 76 -36.32 35.62 -53.52
N LYS A 77 -36.64 34.31 -53.59
CA LYS A 77 -37.79 33.72 -52.88
C LYS A 77 -37.62 33.86 -51.36
N LEU A 78 -38.66 34.37 -50.70
CA LEU A 78 -38.67 34.49 -49.25
C LEU A 78 -38.72 33.09 -48.62
N THR A 79 -37.89 32.88 -47.61
CA THR A 79 -37.78 31.62 -46.88
C THR A 79 -38.58 31.71 -45.58
N PRO A 80 -39.26 30.62 -45.16
CA PRO A 80 -40.01 30.61 -43.90
C PRO A 80 -39.07 30.86 -42.73
N MET A 81 -39.47 31.74 -41.81
CA MET A 81 -38.70 32.08 -40.62
C MET A 81 -38.86 30.99 -39.56
N ASP A 82 -37.81 30.77 -38.76
CA ASP A 82 -37.85 29.90 -37.59
C ASP A 82 -39.03 30.26 -36.66
N PRO A 83 -39.83 29.27 -36.18
CA PRO A 83 -41.06 29.52 -35.44
C PRO A 83 -40.86 30.27 -34.12
N ASP A 84 -39.73 30.13 -33.44
CA ASP A 84 -39.46 30.88 -32.20
C ASP A 84 -39.10 32.35 -32.51
N ARG A 85 -38.40 32.60 -33.62
CA ARG A 85 -38.11 33.97 -34.09
C ARG A 85 -39.34 34.67 -34.65
N ALA A 86 -40.20 33.93 -35.37
CA ALA A 86 -41.50 34.42 -35.83
C ALA A 86 -42.41 34.78 -34.64
N ALA A 87 -42.44 33.95 -33.58
CA ALA A 87 -43.21 34.19 -32.38
C ALA A 87 -42.75 35.45 -31.61
N MET A 88 -41.44 35.73 -31.56
CA MET A 88 -40.93 36.97 -30.97
C MET A 88 -41.36 38.23 -31.73
N ILE A 89 -41.38 38.18 -33.06
CA ILE A 89 -41.78 39.33 -33.89
C ILE A 89 -43.30 39.53 -33.86
N LEU A 90 -44.09 38.46 -33.80
CA LEU A 90 -45.54 38.50 -33.55
C LEU A 90 -45.87 39.03 -32.16
N ALA A 91 -45.09 38.66 -31.13
CA ALA A 91 -45.21 39.21 -29.78
C ALA A 91 -44.87 40.71 -29.73
N ALA A 92 -43.86 41.16 -30.48
CA ALA A 92 -43.51 42.59 -30.61
C ALA A 92 -44.57 43.40 -31.38
N ARG A 93 -45.33 42.76 -32.29
CA ARG A 93 -46.48 43.35 -33.00
C ARG A 93 -47.79 43.31 -32.20
N GLY A 94 -47.75 42.87 -30.93
CA GLY A 94 -48.90 42.89 -30.03
C GLY A 94 -49.95 41.81 -30.29
N VAL A 95 -49.61 40.75 -31.03
CA VAL A 95 -50.50 39.60 -31.26
C VAL A 95 -50.08 38.46 -30.33
N VAL A 96 -50.88 38.21 -29.28
CA VAL A 96 -50.60 37.17 -28.29
C VAL A 96 -50.95 35.79 -28.87
N ALA A 97 -49.93 35.03 -29.28
CA ALA A 97 -50.08 33.62 -29.65
C ALA A 97 -49.93 32.74 -28.40
N GLN A 98 -51.00 32.01 -28.04
CA GLN A 98 -50.95 30.97 -27.00
C GLN A 98 -50.09 29.79 -27.47
N ARG A 99 -49.05 29.44 -26.71
CA ARG A 99 -48.23 28.24 -26.95
C ARG A 99 -49.07 26.98 -26.67
N ALA A 100 -49.16 26.08 -27.65
CA ALA A 100 -49.61 24.71 -27.44
C ALA A 100 -48.46 23.89 -26.84
N ALA A 101 -48.70 23.24 -25.70
CA ALA A 101 -47.77 22.36 -25.01
C ALA A 101 -47.59 21.03 -25.77
N PRO A 102 -46.40 20.39 -25.73
CA PRO A 102 -46.23 19.04 -26.24
C PRO A 102 -47.00 18.05 -25.36
N ALA A 103 -47.93 17.31 -25.98
CA ALA A 103 -48.69 16.25 -25.36
C ALA A 103 -47.81 15.02 -25.10
N GLY A 104 -47.41 14.87 -23.84
CA GLY A 104 -46.85 13.68 -23.24
C GLY A 104 -46.76 13.99 -21.74
N GLU A 105 -47.68 13.43 -20.95
CA GLU A 105 -47.82 13.71 -19.52
C GLU A 105 -46.56 13.30 -18.75
N ARG A 106 -45.58 14.21 -18.66
CA ARG A 106 -44.47 14.07 -17.72
C ARG A 106 -44.99 14.42 -16.33
N LYS A 107 -44.95 13.48 -15.41
CA LYS A 107 -45.44 13.68 -14.04
C LYS A 107 -44.48 14.62 -13.30
N ILE A 108 -44.98 15.79 -12.92
CA ILE A 108 -44.22 16.78 -12.15
C ILE A 108 -44.16 16.29 -10.70
N LEU A 109 -42.96 16.13 -10.15
CA LEU A 109 -42.76 15.74 -8.75
C LEU A 109 -42.86 16.95 -7.82
N TYR A 110 -42.17 18.05 -8.16
CA TYR A 110 -42.18 19.29 -7.38
C TYR A 110 -41.64 20.47 -8.21
N TRP A 111 -41.78 21.68 -7.67
CA TRP A 111 -41.37 22.96 -8.22
C TRP A 111 -40.24 23.55 -7.36
N ARG A 112 -39.12 23.96 -7.96
CA ARG A 112 -37.95 24.54 -7.24
C ARG A 112 -37.63 25.96 -7.66
N ALA A 113 -37.05 26.75 -6.77
CA ALA A 113 -36.58 28.10 -7.13
C ALA A 113 -35.28 28.05 -7.95
N PRO A 114 -35.13 28.89 -9.01
CA PRO A 114 -33.93 28.89 -9.86
C PRO A 114 -32.63 29.23 -9.14
N MET A 115 -32.68 30.07 -8.09
CA MET A 115 -31.52 30.58 -7.37
C MET A 115 -31.36 30.03 -5.95
N ASP A 116 -32.37 29.31 -5.43
CA ASP A 116 -32.30 28.63 -4.14
C ASP A 116 -32.79 27.18 -4.29
N PRO A 117 -31.87 26.21 -4.46
CA PRO A 117 -32.19 24.81 -4.61
C PRO A 117 -32.91 24.18 -3.40
N THR A 118 -32.89 24.83 -2.23
CA THR A 118 -33.53 24.33 -1.01
C THR A 118 -35.01 24.72 -0.91
N TYR A 119 -35.46 25.70 -1.71
CA TYR A 119 -36.85 26.12 -1.74
C TYR A 119 -37.67 25.30 -2.73
N ILE A 120 -38.41 24.32 -2.19
CA ILE A 120 -39.22 23.35 -2.93
C ILE A 120 -40.70 23.51 -2.58
N ARG A 121 -41.58 23.47 -3.58
CA ARG A 121 -43.05 23.45 -3.41
C ARG A 121 -43.69 22.40 -4.31
N ASN A 122 -44.82 21.82 -3.89
CA ASN A 122 -45.57 20.86 -4.69
C ASN A 122 -46.51 21.53 -5.71
N GLU A 123 -46.61 22.86 -5.66
CA GLU A 123 -47.50 23.66 -6.50
C GLU A 123 -46.71 24.74 -7.26
N PRO A 124 -47.16 25.13 -8.47
CA PRO A 124 -46.59 26.27 -9.19
C PRO A 124 -46.73 27.54 -8.36
N GLY A 125 -45.68 28.37 -8.31
CA GLY A 125 -45.70 29.59 -7.52
C GLY A 125 -44.45 30.45 -7.71
N LYS A 126 -44.34 31.51 -6.91
CA LYS A 126 -43.15 32.37 -6.87
C LYS A 126 -42.28 32.04 -5.67
N SER A 127 -40.97 32.07 -5.86
CA SER A 127 -39.99 31.97 -4.78
C SER A 127 -40.04 33.21 -3.87
N PRO A 128 -39.43 33.16 -2.66
CA PRO A 128 -39.34 34.33 -1.77
C PRO A 128 -38.63 35.53 -2.40
N MET A 129 -37.87 35.29 -3.47
CA MET A 129 -37.18 36.31 -4.28
C MET A 129 -37.97 36.74 -5.52
N GLY A 130 -39.24 36.35 -5.64
CA GLY A 130 -40.18 36.86 -6.65
C GLY A 130 -40.08 36.22 -8.04
N MET A 131 -39.25 35.18 -8.22
CA MET A 131 -39.10 34.47 -9.49
C MET A 131 -39.99 33.23 -9.55
N ASP A 132 -40.48 32.89 -10.74
CA ASP A 132 -41.34 31.73 -10.95
C ASP A 132 -40.57 30.41 -10.68
N LEU A 133 -41.21 29.48 -9.98
CA LEU A 133 -40.64 28.16 -9.71
C LEU A 133 -40.59 27.34 -11.00
N VAL A 134 -39.58 26.48 -11.12
CA VAL A 134 -39.36 25.61 -12.29
C VAL A 134 -39.80 24.19 -11.94
N PRO A 135 -40.63 23.53 -12.79
CA PRO A 135 -41.10 22.17 -12.53
C PRO A 135 -39.99 21.14 -12.75
N VAL A 136 -39.86 20.21 -11.82
CA VAL A 136 -38.95 19.05 -11.88
C VAL A 136 -39.78 17.79 -12.09
N TYR A 137 -39.42 16.98 -13.08
CA TYR A 137 -40.20 15.83 -13.53
C TYR A 137 -39.68 14.50 -12.94
N GLU A 138 -40.57 13.50 -12.81
CA GLU A 138 -40.24 12.14 -12.33
C GLU A 138 -39.10 11.49 -13.12
N ASP A 139 -39.03 11.74 -14.42
CA ASP A 139 -38.02 11.22 -15.34
C ASP A 139 -36.60 11.75 -15.02
N GLU A 140 -36.49 12.91 -14.36
CA GLU A 140 -35.21 13.51 -13.94
C GLU A 140 -34.70 12.95 -12.61
N VAL A 141 -35.60 12.40 -11.79
CA VAL A 141 -35.34 11.90 -10.43
C VAL A 141 -35.22 10.37 -10.42
N SER A 142 -35.93 9.67 -11.31
CA SER A 142 -35.96 8.21 -11.43
C SER A 142 -34.73 7.60 -12.12
N GLY A 143 -33.74 8.41 -12.49
CA GLY A 143 -32.53 8.01 -13.21
C GLY A 143 -31.40 7.41 -12.35
N GLY A 144 -31.69 6.69 -11.28
CA GLY A 144 -30.66 6.10 -10.41
C GLY A 144 -29.57 7.11 -9.94
N PRO A 145 -28.38 6.66 -9.52
CA PRO A 145 -27.29 7.57 -9.12
C PRO A 145 -26.60 8.27 -10.31
N THR A 146 -27.20 8.28 -11.52
CA THR A 146 -26.53 8.75 -12.74
C THR A 146 -26.70 10.26 -12.91
N ILE A 147 -25.59 10.97 -13.08
CA ILE A 147 -25.54 12.42 -13.28
C ILE A 147 -25.63 12.71 -14.78
N ARG A 148 -26.60 13.51 -15.18
CA ARG A 148 -26.76 14.00 -16.55
C ARG A 148 -26.31 15.45 -16.63
N ILE A 149 -25.40 15.76 -17.55
CA ILE A 149 -24.85 17.09 -17.83
C ILE A 149 -25.01 17.39 -19.31
N ASP A 150 -25.36 18.63 -19.61
CA ASP A 150 -25.49 19.11 -20.98
C ASP A 150 -24.12 19.18 -21.69
N PRO A 151 -23.98 18.75 -22.96
CA PRO A 151 -22.70 18.74 -23.67
C PRO A 151 -21.98 20.09 -23.74
N VAL A 152 -22.72 21.22 -23.78
CA VAL A 152 -22.11 22.56 -23.77
C VAL A 152 -21.47 22.85 -22.41
N THR A 153 -22.11 22.39 -21.34
CA THR A 153 -21.60 22.53 -19.98
C THR A 153 -20.38 21.63 -19.76
N GLU A 154 -20.43 20.38 -20.24
CA GLU A 154 -19.29 19.45 -20.24
C GLU A 154 -18.06 20.05 -20.95
N GLN A 155 -18.26 20.65 -22.13
CA GLN A 155 -17.18 21.30 -22.88
C GLN A 155 -16.63 22.54 -22.16
N ASN A 156 -17.51 23.38 -21.61
CA ASN A 156 -17.10 24.57 -20.86
C ASN A 156 -16.35 24.24 -19.56
N MET A 157 -16.69 23.11 -18.94
CA MET A 157 -16.03 22.60 -17.73
C MET A 157 -14.70 21.90 -18.02
N GLY A 158 -14.41 21.59 -19.29
CA GLY A 158 -13.12 21.04 -19.71
C GLY A 158 -12.85 19.62 -19.20
N PHE A 159 -13.89 18.78 -19.10
CA PHE A 159 -13.72 17.39 -18.67
C PHE A 159 -12.75 16.64 -19.57
N ARG A 160 -11.87 15.85 -18.93
CA ARG A 160 -10.93 14.96 -19.61
C ARG A 160 -11.20 13.53 -19.21
N TYR A 161 -11.07 12.65 -20.18
CA TYR A 161 -11.35 11.24 -20.04
C TYR A 161 -10.10 10.42 -20.32
N ASP A 162 -10.00 9.29 -19.65
CA ASP A 162 -9.03 8.25 -19.99
C ASP A 162 -9.67 6.88 -19.75
N VAL A 163 -9.07 5.86 -20.34
CA VAL A 163 -9.59 4.50 -20.33
C VAL A 163 -8.85 3.68 -19.28
N VAL A 164 -9.59 2.88 -18.52
CA VAL A 164 -9.03 1.90 -17.59
C VAL A 164 -8.35 0.78 -18.38
N ARG A 165 -7.07 0.54 -18.13
CA ARG A 165 -6.25 -0.42 -18.87
C ARG A 165 -5.89 -1.61 -17.99
N VAL A 166 -5.52 -2.72 -18.62
CA VAL A 166 -4.88 -3.84 -17.93
C VAL A 166 -3.42 -3.86 -18.34
N GLY A 167 -2.52 -3.88 -17.35
CA GLY A 167 -1.09 -3.88 -17.60
C GLY A 167 -0.27 -4.28 -16.38
N PRO A 168 1.06 -4.39 -16.55
CA PRO A 168 1.96 -4.66 -15.44
C PRO A 168 2.04 -3.43 -14.54
N LEU A 169 1.82 -3.64 -13.24
CA LEU A 169 2.00 -2.64 -12.22
C LEU A 169 3.50 -2.55 -11.89
N GLU A 170 4.19 -1.58 -12.51
CA GLU A 170 5.58 -1.27 -12.20
C GLU A 170 5.66 -0.32 -11.00
N LYS A 171 6.50 -0.65 -10.02
CA LYS A 171 6.85 0.20 -8.87
C LYS A 171 8.36 0.21 -8.70
N THR A 172 8.97 1.40 -8.70
CA THR A 172 10.40 1.55 -8.42
C THR A 172 10.59 1.99 -6.97
N VAL A 173 11.24 1.14 -6.18
CA VAL A 173 11.72 1.54 -4.86
C VAL A 173 12.97 2.38 -5.06
N ARG A 174 12.90 3.65 -4.63
CA ARG A 174 14.04 4.57 -4.62
C ARG A 174 14.61 4.60 -3.21
N THR A 175 15.89 4.26 -3.08
CA THR A 175 16.58 4.26 -1.79
C THR A 175 17.98 4.84 -1.95
N VAL A 176 18.59 5.23 -0.84
CA VAL A 176 20.00 5.59 -0.76
C VAL A 176 20.78 4.40 -0.23
N GLY A 177 21.98 4.22 -0.78
CA GLY A 177 22.91 3.21 -0.32
C GLY A 177 24.30 3.78 -0.09
N THR A 178 25.08 3.05 0.70
CA THR A 178 26.50 3.31 0.91
C THR A 178 27.31 2.18 0.32
N VAL A 179 28.32 2.53 -0.48
CA VAL A 179 29.29 1.56 -1.00
C VAL A 179 30.17 1.09 0.15
N THR A 180 30.33 -0.21 0.29
CA THR A 180 31.15 -0.87 1.32
C THR A 180 32.10 -1.88 0.67
N TYR A 181 33.11 -2.29 1.44
CA TYR A 181 33.98 -3.39 1.05
C TYR A 181 33.18 -4.69 0.92
N ASP A 182 33.62 -5.57 0.04
CA ASP A 182 33.22 -6.97 0.08
C ASP A 182 33.93 -7.64 1.26
N GLU A 183 33.19 -7.99 2.31
CA GLU A 183 33.74 -8.63 3.51
C GLU A 183 34.35 -10.00 3.21
N GLN A 184 33.92 -10.69 2.14
CA GLN A 184 34.49 -11.99 1.74
C GLN A 184 35.88 -11.83 1.13
N SER A 185 36.16 -10.67 0.55
CA SER A 185 37.46 -10.33 -0.02
C SER A 185 38.43 -9.68 0.97
N LEU A 186 37.96 -9.38 2.19
CA LEU A 186 38.75 -8.69 3.19
C LEU A 186 39.78 -9.63 3.83
N GLY A 187 41.05 -9.36 3.59
CA GLY A 187 42.18 -10.05 4.19
C GLY A 187 42.83 -9.23 5.29
N THR A 188 43.13 -9.86 6.42
CA THR A 188 44.01 -9.24 7.43
C THR A 188 45.35 -9.98 7.46
N VAL A 189 46.43 -9.25 7.30
CA VAL A 189 47.79 -9.78 7.43
C VAL A 189 48.20 -9.65 8.90
N THR A 190 48.38 -10.79 9.55
CA THR A 190 48.88 -10.91 10.92
C THR A 190 50.16 -11.74 10.93
N THR A 191 50.98 -11.56 11.97
CA THR A 191 52.12 -12.44 12.25
C THR A 191 51.69 -13.55 13.21
N LYS A 192 52.27 -14.75 13.07
CA LYS A 192 52.06 -15.87 14.02
C LYS A 192 53.05 -15.89 15.17
N VAL A 193 54.05 -15.03 15.08
CA VAL A 193 55.15 -14.90 16.03
C VAL A 193 55.27 -13.45 16.46
N ASP A 194 55.87 -13.27 17.62
CA ASP A 194 56.23 -11.97 18.14
C ASP A 194 57.51 -11.47 17.44
N GLY A 195 57.55 -10.19 17.07
CA GLY A 195 58.74 -9.65 16.44
C GLY A 195 58.77 -8.14 16.24
N TRP A 196 59.93 -7.65 15.84
CA TRP A 196 60.20 -6.26 15.54
C TRP A 196 60.23 -6.04 14.03
N VAL A 197 59.56 -4.99 13.58
CA VAL A 197 59.49 -4.65 12.17
C VAL A 197 60.71 -3.81 11.82
N GLU A 198 61.65 -4.38 11.07
CA GLU A 198 62.91 -3.69 10.75
C GLU A 198 62.79 -2.81 9.50
N LYS A 199 62.02 -3.25 8.50
CA LYS A 199 61.89 -2.56 7.22
C LYS A 199 60.50 -2.72 6.64
N LEU A 200 59.94 -1.64 6.09
CA LEU A 200 58.64 -1.64 5.42
C LEU A 200 58.81 -1.33 3.93
N TYR A 201 58.32 -2.26 3.10
CA TYR A 201 58.27 -2.10 1.66
C TYR A 201 57.05 -1.26 1.25
N VAL A 202 55.90 -1.52 1.86
CA VAL A 202 54.69 -0.74 1.61
C VAL A 202 54.45 0.22 2.76
N ARG A 203 54.44 1.53 2.47
CA ARG A 203 54.39 2.58 3.49
C ARG A 203 53.05 3.34 3.50
N GLU A 204 52.30 3.26 2.41
CA GLU A 204 51.10 4.08 2.16
C GLU A 204 49.86 3.21 2.02
N THR A 205 48.76 3.65 2.63
CA THR A 205 47.42 3.09 2.39
C THR A 205 46.94 3.48 0.99
N GLY A 206 46.10 2.66 0.38
CA GLY A 206 45.66 2.82 -1.01
C GLY A 206 46.60 2.21 -2.04
N THR A 207 47.75 1.67 -1.64
CA THR A 207 48.66 0.94 -2.53
C THR A 207 48.05 -0.41 -2.93
N GLN A 208 48.10 -0.73 -4.22
CA GLN A 208 47.72 -2.04 -4.74
C GLN A 208 48.87 -3.04 -4.55
N VAL A 209 48.54 -4.22 -4.04
CA VAL A 209 49.47 -5.33 -3.81
C VAL A 209 48.92 -6.62 -4.42
N HIS A 210 49.80 -7.47 -4.91
CA HIS A 210 49.48 -8.81 -5.39
C HIS A 210 49.87 -9.86 -4.35
N ALA A 211 49.21 -11.01 -4.40
CA ALA A 211 49.63 -12.16 -3.59
C ALA A 211 51.12 -12.50 -3.89
N GLY A 212 51.93 -12.56 -2.84
CA GLY A 212 53.38 -12.76 -2.91
C GLY A 212 54.22 -11.48 -2.77
N ASP A 213 53.62 -10.29 -2.93
CA ASP A 213 54.39 -9.04 -2.83
C ASP A 213 54.94 -8.84 -1.41
N PRO A 214 56.20 -8.36 -1.26
CA PRO A 214 56.82 -8.14 0.05
C PRO A 214 56.16 -6.94 0.76
N LEU A 215 55.71 -7.13 2.01
CA LEU A 215 55.07 -6.06 2.79
C LEU A 215 56.06 -5.44 3.78
N PHE A 216 56.67 -6.26 4.63
CA PHE A 216 57.64 -5.82 5.64
C PHE A 216 58.58 -6.95 6.05
N GLU A 217 59.70 -6.59 6.65
CA GLU A 217 60.66 -7.51 7.26
C GLU A 217 60.45 -7.58 8.77
N LEU A 218 60.33 -8.80 9.28
CA LEU A 218 60.14 -9.10 10.69
C LEU A 218 61.38 -9.78 11.26
N TYR A 219 61.92 -9.21 12.33
CA TYR A 219 62.88 -9.88 13.21
C TYR A 219 62.13 -10.55 14.35
N SER A 220 62.16 -11.87 14.41
CA SER A 220 61.64 -12.64 15.53
C SER A 220 62.69 -13.63 16.03
N ARG A 221 62.87 -13.69 17.35
CA ARG A 221 63.75 -14.69 17.98
C ARG A 221 63.26 -16.12 17.71
N GLU A 222 61.96 -16.32 17.63
CA GLU A 222 61.34 -17.62 17.40
C GLU A 222 61.59 -18.09 15.96
N LEU A 223 61.45 -17.19 14.97
CA LEU A 223 61.81 -17.48 13.58
C LEU A 223 63.29 -17.78 13.41
N PHE A 224 64.15 -17.04 14.13
CA PHE A 224 65.59 -17.29 14.10
C PHE A 224 65.93 -18.69 14.63
N SER A 225 65.37 -19.06 15.79
CA SER A 225 65.58 -20.39 16.37
C SER A 225 65.01 -21.51 15.50
N ALA A 226 63.87 -21.29 14.84
CA ALA A 226 63.27 -22.29 13.95
C ALA A 226 64.09 -22.52 12.67
N GLN A 227 64.70 -21.46 12.13
CA GLN A 227 65.63 -21.58 10.99
C GLN A 227 66.89 -22.37 11.37
N GLU A 228 67.46 -22.12 12.56
CA GLU A 228 68.61 -22.87 13.05
C GLU A 228 68.30 -24.36 13.20
N GLU A 229 67.15 -24.68 13.80
CA GLU A 229 66.66 -26.07 13.95
C GLU A 229 66.48 -26.75 12.58
N TYR A 230 65.91 -26.05 11.59
CA TYR A 230 65.76 -26.55 10.21
C TYR A 230 67.10 -26.85 9.55
N LEU A 231 68.07 -25.94 9.62
CA LEU A 231 69.39 -26.11 9.00
C LEU A 231 70.22 -27.20 9.67
N VAL A 232 70.11 -27.36 10.99
CA VAL A 232 70.75 -28.47 11.71
C VAL A 232 70.13 -29.80 11.28
N ALA A 233 68.80 -29.88 11.23
CA ALA A 233 68.10 -31.09 10.76
C ALA A 233 68.45 -31.43 9.30
N LEU A 234 68.61 -30.44 8.44
CA LEU A 234 69.02 -30.63 7.05
C LEU A 234 70.42 -31.26 6.92
N ARG A 235 71.37 -30.82 7.77
CA ARG A 235 72.73 -31.40 7.81
C ARG A 235 72.73 -32.83 8.35
N ASP A 236 71.87 -33.14 9.31
CA ASP A 236 71.75 -34.49 9.90
C ASP A 236 71.25 -35.54 8.89
N VAL A 237 70.44 -35.15 7.90
CA VAL A 237 69.95 -36.05 6.83
C VAL A 237 71.08 -36.57 5.94
N ALA A 238 72.19 -35.85 5.83
CA ALA A 238 73.38 -36.32 5.11
C ALA A 238 74.15 -37.47 5.83
N GLY A 239 73.72 -37.86 7.04
CA GLY A 239 74.36 -38.90 7.87
C GLY A 239 73.70 -40.30 7.83
N GLN A 240 74.28 -41.25 8.59
CA GLN A 240 73.90 -42.68 8.58
C GLN A 240 72.51 -43.02 9.17
N ARG A 241 71.76 -42.06 9.74
CA ARG A 241 70.44 -42.27 10.37
C ARG A 241 69.30 -41.60 9.58
N ALA A 242 69.23 -41.89 8.29
CA ALA A 242 68.36 -41.21 7.33
C ALA A 242 66.87 -41.13 7.75
N VAL A 243 66.27 -42.20 8.32
CA VAL A 243 64.84 -42.22 8.64
C VAL A 243 64.47 -41.25 9.78
N LEU A 244 65.22 -41.28 10.88
CA LEU A 244 65.00 -40.37 12.02
C LEU A 244 65.36 -38.93 11.68
N ALA A 245 66.41 -38.73 10.88
CA ALA A 245 66.82 -37.42 10.41
C ALA A 245 65.76 -36.80 9.49
N GLN A 246 65.19 -37.59 8.58
CA GLN A 246 64.13 -37.12 7.67
C GLN A 246 62.87 -36.71 8.44
N ALA A 247 62.49 -37.46 9.47
CA ALA A 247 61.35 -37.10 10.33
C ALA A 247 61.57 -35.74 11.01
N ARG A 248 62.78 -35.48 11.55
CA ARG A 248 63.13 -34.19 12.16
C ARG A 248 63.12 -33.04 11.15
N LEU A 249 63.68 -33.26 9.96
CA LEU A 249 63.67 -32.27 8.90
C LEU A 249 62.23 -31.90 8.50
N SER A 250 61.36 -32.89 8.32
CA SER A 250 59.96 -32.64 8.00
C SER A 250 59.23 -31.86 9.11
N ALA A 251 59.50 -32.17 10.39
CA ALA A 251 58.92 -31.46 11.52
C ALA A 251 59.40 -30.00 11.60
N ALA A 252 60.70 -29.75 11.38
CA ALA A 252 61.26 -28.41 11.36
C ALA A 252 60.73 -27.59 10.16
N ARG A 253 60.56 -28.22 8.99
CA ARG A 253 59.96 -27.60 7.81
C ARG A 253 58.52 -27.19 8.08
N GLU A 254 57.73 -28.09 8.67
CA GLU A 254 56.33 -27.82 8.98
C GLU A 254 56.18 -26.72 10.03
N ARG A 255 57.11 -26.64 10.99
CA ARG A 255 57.17 -25.54 11.95
C ARG A 255 57.35 -24.17 11.28
N LEU A 256 58.24 -24.05 10.29
CA LEU A 256 58.40 -22.82 9.52
C LEU A 256 57.13 -22.48 8.71
N ARG A 257 56.47 -23.48 8.15
CA ARG A 257 55.17 -23.28 7.45
C ARG A 257 54.06 -22.82 8.39
N PHE A 258 54.01 -23.31 9.63
CA PHE A 258 53.04 -22.82 10.63
C PHE A 258 53.27 -21.37 11.03
N PHE A 259 54.47 -20.84 10.82
CA PHE A 259 54.76 -19.41 10.93
C PHE A 259 54.48 -18.63 9.64
N ASP A 260 53.80 -19.26 8.69
CA ASP A 260 53.40 -18.69 7.39
C ASP A 260 54.58 -18.22 6.53
N ILE A 261 55.75 -18.85 6.70
CA ILE A 261 56.89 -18.69 5.80
C ILE A 261 56.61 -19.51 4.53
N SER A 262 56.77 -18.90 3.36
CA SER A 262 56.44 -19.56 2.09
C SER A 262 57.43 -20.68 1.77
N ASP A 263 57.00 -21.68 0.99
CA ASP A 263 57.89 -22.76 0.54
C ASP A 263 59.07 -22.21 -0.29
N GLU A 264 58.87 -21.12 -1.03
CA GLU A 264 59.94 -20.44 -1.76
C GLU A 264 61.00 -19.87 -0.81
N GLN A 265 60.58 -19.27 0.30
CA GLN A 265 61.50 -18.75 1.32
C GLN A 265 62.23 -19.88 2.04
N ILE A 266 61.54 -21.00 2.34
CA ILE A 266 62.14 -22.18 2.96
C ILE A 266 63.21 -22.78 2.02
N ASN A 267 62.91 -22.91 0.73
CA ASN A 267 63.87 -23.39 -0.27
C ASN A 267 65.06 -22.43 -0.40
N GLN A 268 64.84 -21.12 -0.33
CA GLN A 268 65.93 -20.15 -0.35
C GLN A 268 66.86 -20.28 0.87
N ILE A 269 66.30 -20.57 2.05
CA ILE A 269 67.10 -20.85 3.26
C ILE A 269 67.91 -22.13 3.10
N GLU A 270 67.33 -23.15 2.46
CA GLU A 270 67.98 -24.43 2.15
C GLU A 270 69.15 -24.25 1.17
N ASP A 271 68.94 -23.51 0.08
CA ASP A 271 69.95 -23.25 -0.96
C ASP A 271 71.11 -22.40 -0.45
N GLU A 272 70.82 -21.36 0.35
CA GLU A 272 71.84 -20.46 0.89
C GLU A 272 72.60 -21.05 2.09
N GLY A 273 71.98 -21.98 2.83
CA GLY A 273 72.54 -22.61 4.02
C GLY A 273 72.88 -21.64 5.17
N LYS A 274 72.32 -20.43 5.14
CA LYS A 274 72.57 -19.35 6.11
C LYS A 274 71.28 -18.95 6.83
N ILE A 275 71.39 -18.72 8.13
CA ILE A 275 70.29 -18.20 8.94
C ILE A 275 70.13 -16.71 8.65
N ARG A 276 68.90 -16.27 8.37
CA ARG A 276 68.57 -14.85 8.18
C ARG A 276 68.06 -14.25 9.48
N LYS A 277 68.54 -13.05 9.78
CA LYS A 277 68.07 -12.27 10.94
C LYS A 277 66.59 -11.89 10.75
N THR A 278 66.25 -11.32 9.60
CA THR A 278 64.89 -10.92 9.26
C THR A 278 64.29 -11.87 8.22
N LEU A 279 62.98 -12.06 8.29
CA LEU A 279 62.20 -12.72 7.24
C LEU A 279 61.15 -11.76 6.69
N THR A 280 60.94 -11.80 5.39
CA THR A 280 59.97 -10.95 4.71
C THR A 280 58.58 -11.56 4.82
N ILE A 281 57.63 -10.82 5.37
CA ILE A 281 56.22 -11.19 5.35
C ILE A 281 55.62 -10.67 4.05
N THR A 282 55.01 -11.57 3.28
CA THR A 282 54.40 -11.27 1.97
C THR A 282 52.88 -11.12 2.08
N ALA A 283 52.26 -10.49 1.09
CA ALA A 283 50.82 -10.41 0.97
C ALA A 283 50.24 -11.78 0.60
N ARG A 284 49.18 -12.22 1.31
CA ARG A 284 48.49 -13.49 1.01
C ARG A 284 47.42 -13.37 -0.06
N LEU A 285 46.94 -12.15 -0.29
CA LEU A 285 45.80 -11.84 -1.12
C LEU A 285 46.16 -10.64 -2.00
N THR A 286 45.64 -10.65 -3.22
CA THR A 286 45.71 -9.51 -4.14
C THR A 286 44.63 -8.51 -3.79
N GLY A 287 44.96 -7.22 -3.70
CA GLY A 287 44.00 -6.17 -3.39
C GLY A 287 44.65 -4.84 -3.07
N ILE A 288 43.90 -3.94 -2.46
CA ILE A 288 44.34 -2.61 -2.06
C ILE A 288 44.44 -2.56 -0.53
N ILE A 289 45.51 -1.97 -0.02
CA ILE A 289 45.69 -1.78 1.43
C ILE A 289 44.72 -0.71 1.93
N THR A 290 43.76 -1.10 2.75
CA THR A 290 42.76 -0.21 3.33
C THR A 290 43.23 0.40 4.64
N GLU A 291 43.85 -0.41 5.49
CA GLU A 291 44.38 0.01 6.78
C GLU A 291 45.81 -0.51 6.98
N ARG A 292 46.66 0.31 7.61
CA ARG A 292 48.01 -0.04 8.04
C ARG A 292 48.14 0.25 9.52
N HIS A 293 48.49 -0.77 10.30
CA HIS A 293 48.63 -0.72 11.75
C HIS A 293 50.08 -0.85 12.24
N VAL A 294 51.04 -0.83 11.30
CA VAL A 294 52.47 -1.03 11.56
C VAL A 294 53.33 0.10 10.98
N VAL A 295 54.34 0.52 11.72
CA VAL A 295 55.41 1.45 11.33
C VAL A 295 56.79 0.79 11.49
N GLU A 296 57.82 1.32 10.81
CA GLU A 296 59.19 0.82 10.93
C GLU A 296 59.68 1.03 12.37
N GLY A 297 60.19 -0.03 12.99
CA GLY A 297 60.60 -0.04 14.40
C GLY A 297 59.54 -0.54 15.38
N ASP A 298 58.30 -0.76 14.95
CA ASP A 298 57.25 -1.25 15.83
C ASP A 298 57.46 -2.72 16.23
N PHE A 299 57.01 -3.05 17.44
CA PHE A 299 56.85 -4.42 17.89
C PHE A 299 55.43 -4.91 17.57
N ILE A 300 55.33 -6.05 16.89
CA ILE A 300 54.06 -6.72 16.58
C ILE A 300 53.98 -8.00 17.40
N ALA A 301 52.92 -8.12 18.19
CA ALA A 301 52.58 -9.37 18.87
C ALA A 301 51.88 -10.36 17.93
N ALA A 302 52.04 -11.65 18.17
CA ALA A 302 51.37 -12.70 17.43
C ALA A 302 49.84 -12.48 17.43
N GLY A 303 49.24 -12.48 16.23
CA GLY A 303 47.82 -12.23 16.02
C GLY A 303 47.43 -10.76 15.89
N GLN A 304 48.34 -9.81 16.16
CA GLN A 304 48.07 -8.39 15.92
C GLN A 304 47.99 -8.11 14.40
N PRO A 305 46.97 -7.36 13.94
CA PRO A 305 46.85 -6.97 12.54
C PRO A 305 47.96 -6.00 12.15
N ALA A 306 48.71 -6.30 11.09
CA ALA A 306 49.68 -5.40 10.48
C ALA A 306 49.05 -4.60 9.33
N TYR A 307 48.34 -5.29 8.45
CA TYR A 307 47.66 -4.72 7.28
C TYR A 307 46.25 -5.27 7.13
N LYS A 308 45.35 -4.45 6.60
CA LYS A 308 44.11 -4.92 5.98
C LYS A 308 44.16 -4.66 4.49
N ILE A 309 43.85 -5.69 3.72
CA ILE A 309 43.83 -5.71 2.26
C ILE A 309 42.41 -6.03 1.84
N ALA A 310 41.85 -5.29 0.88
CA ALA A 310 40.55 -5.57 0.31
C ALA A 310 40.64 -5.62 -1.21
N ASP A 311 39.99 -6.59 -1.84
CA ASP A 311 39.77 -6.55 -3.28
C ASP A 311 38.56 -5.64 -3.57
N LEU A 312 38.76 -4.62 -4.40
CA LEU A 312 37.70 -3.68 -4.79
C LEU A 312 37.10 -4.00 -6.16
N SER A 313 37.45 -5.14 -6.76
CA SER A 313 36.95 -5.56 -8.08
C SER A 313 35.43 -5.78 -8.07
N ASN A 314 34.90 -6.26 -6.94
CA ASN A 314 33.48 -6.26 -6.63
C ASN A 314 33.30 -5.45 -5.34
N VAL A 315 32.23 -4.67 -5.30
CA VAL A 315 31.88 -3.89 -4.11
C VAL A 315 30.46 -4.20 -3.69
N TRP A 316 30.23 -4.14 -2.39
CA TRP A 316 28.89 -4.23 -1.85
C TRP A 316 28.31 -2.82 -1.72
N VAL A 317 27.01 -2.72 -1.90
CA VAL A 317 26.27 -1.49 -1.65
C VAL A 317 25.15 -1.84 -0.70
N MET A 318 25.19 -1.20 0.45
CA MET A 318 24.20 -1.36 1.51
C MET A 318 23.10 -0.34 1.30
N GLY A 319 22.01 -0.76 0.65
CA GLY A 319 20.81 0.06 0.46
C GLY A 319 19.93 0.05 1.70
N ARG A 320 19.32 1.18 2.04
CA ARG A 320 18.48 1.32 3.24
C ARG A 320 17.01 1.35 2.85
N VAL A 321 16.35 0.20 2.90
CA VAL A 321 14.97 0.06 2.42
C VAL A 321 13.99 0.24 3.59
N TYR A 322 12.98 1.09 3.42
CA TYR A 322 11.94 1.26 4.43
C TYR A 322 11.09 -0.01 4.58
N GLU A 323 10.57 -0.23 5.79
CA GLU A 323 9.66 -1.33 6.11
C GLU A 323 8.46 -1.41 5.14
N SER A 324 7.90 -0.27 4.74
CA SER A 324 6.77 -0.19 3.80
C SER A 324 7.09 -0.65 2.38
N ASP A 325 8.36 -0.60 1.98
CA ASP A 325 8.81 -0.96 0.63
C ASP A 325 9.43 -2.35 0.53
N LEU A 326 9.71 -2.99 1.66
CA LEU A 326 10.27 -4.34 1.73
C LEU A 326 9.49 -5.39 0.90
N PRO A 327 8.14 -5.41 0.86
CA PRO A 327 7.39 -6.39 0.06
C PRO A 327 7.71 -6.34 -1.45
N PHE A 328 8.28 -5.23 -1.93
CA PHE A 328 8.62 -5.02 -3.34
C PHE A 328 10.07 -5.39 -3.67
N VAL A 329 10.88 -5.71 -2.65
CA VAL A 329 12.29 -6.07 -2.81
C VAL A 329 12.44 -7.58 -2.68
N LYS A 330 12.98 -8.21 -3.73
CA LYS A 330 13.21 -9.66 -3.79
C LYS A 330 14.70 -9.98 -3.93
N LEU A 331 15.10 -11.13 -3.40
CA LEU A 331 16.45 -11.67 -3.64
C LEU A 331 16.67 -11.92 -5.13
N GLY A 332 17.85 -11.58 -5.64
CA GLY A 332 18.23 -11.73 -7.05
C GLY A 332 17.71 -10.62 -7.98
N GLN A 333 16.89 -9.70 -7.48
CA GLN A 333 16.36 -8.57 -8.25
C GLN A 333 17.48 -7.66 -8.77
N GLU A 334 17.31 -7.13 -9.98
CA GLU A 334 18.24 -6.15 -10.56
C GLU A 334 18.11 -4.80 -9.85
N ALA A 335 19.25 -4.25 -9.43
CA ALA A 335 19.35 -2.94 -8.82
C ALA A 335 20.14 -2.01 -9.76
N LEU A 336 19.54 -0.86 -10.07
CA LEU A 336 20.21 0.19 -10.82
C LEU A 336 20.75 1.22 -9.84
N MET A 337 22.06 1.44 -9.91
CA MET A 337 22.76 2.40 -9.07
C MET A 337 23.23 3.59 -9.88
N GLN A 338 23.07 4.78 -9.32
CA GLN A 338 23.61 6.03 -9.83
C GLN A 338 24.41 6.71 -8.73
N LEU A 339 25.63 7.16 -9.06
CA LEU A 339 26.47 7.94 -8.15
C LEU A 339 26.22 9.43 -8.37
N ASP A 340 26.25 10.20 -7.28
CA ASP A 340 26.07 11.65 -7.34
C ASP A 340 27.32 12.35 -7.93
N TYR A 341 28.49 11.77 -7.70
CA TYR A 341 29.77 12.29 -8.21
C TYR A 341 29.94 12.13 -9.74
N LEU A 342 29.26 11.17 -10.34
CA LEU A 342 29.35 10.83 -11.78
C LEU A 342 27.94 10.73 -12.38
N PRO A 343 27.26 11.87 -12.60
CA PRO A 343 25.93 11.88 -13.17
C PRO A 343 25.94 11.33 -14.60
N GLY A 344 25.03 10.40 -14.89
CA GLY A 344 24.82 9.84 -16.24
C GLY A 344 25.36 8.43 -16.46
N ARG A 345 26.19 7.88 -15.55
CA ARG A 345 26.52 6.46 -15.56
C ARG A 345 25.59 5.68 -14.63
N MET A 346 25.03 4.59 -15.15
CA MET A 346 24.20 3.65 -14.41
C MET A 346 24.97 2.35 -14.22
N TYR A 347 25.12 1.92 -12.98
CA TYR A 347 25.72 0.63 -12.65
C TYR A 347 24.59 -0.37 -12.41
N ARG A 348 24.78 -1.59 -12.94
CA ARG A 348 23.84 -2.70 -12.72
C ARG A 348 24.42 -3.62 -11.68
N GLY A 349 23.61 -3.92 -10.67
CA GLY A 349 23.93 -4.86 -9.61
C GLY A 349 22.75 -5.77 -9.33
N ARG A 350 22.91 -6.67 -8.36
CA ARG A 350 21.85 -7.58 -7.93
C ARG A 350 21.71 -7.56 -6.42
N VAL A 351 20.48 -7.70 -5.95
CA VAL A 351 20.19 -7.92 -4.52
C VAL A 351 20.68 -9.31 -4.13
N THR A 352 21.74 -9.39 -3.31
CA THR A 352 22.32 -10.67 -2.88
C THR A 352 21.78 -11.10 -1.52
N TYR A 353 21.47 -10.15 -0.64
CA TYR A 353 21.02 -10.47 0.71
C TYR A 353 20.13 -9.38 1.28
N ILE A 354 19.05 -9.79 1.95
CA ILE A 354 18.15 -8.90 2.70
C ILE A 354 18.33 -9.27 4.16
N TYR A 355 18.77 -8.33 4.99
CA TYR A 355 19.03 -8.63 6.39
C TYR A 355 17.72 -8.89 7.15
N PRO A 356 17.70 -9.87 8.09
CA PRO A 356 16.49 -10.26 8.81
C PRO A 356 16.16 -9.35 9.99
N TYR A 357 16.87 -8.23 10.15
CA TYR A 357 16.67 -7.28 11.24
C TYR A 357 16.38 -5.88 10.69
N LEU A 358 15.56 -5.15 11.44
CA LEU A 358 15.24 -3.75 11.24
C LEU A 358 16.13 -2.90 12.13
N GLU A 359 16.73 -1.84 11.61
CA GLU A 359 17.44 -0.87 12.45
C GLU A 359 16.42 0.00 13.21
N PRO A 360 16.36 -0.06 14.55
CA PRO A 360 15.28 0.59 15.31
C PRO A 360 15.33 2.12 15.24
N GLY A 361 16.50 2.71 14.99
CA GLY A 361 16.67 4.17 14.91
C GLY A 361 16.07 4.78 13.64
N THR A 362 16.23 4.12 12.49
CA THR A 362 15.78 4.62 11.18
C THR A 362 14.54 3.90 10.66
N ARG A 363 14.19 2.73 11.24
CA ARG A 363 13.18 1.80 10.73
C ARG A 363 13.45 1.41 9.27
N GLU A 364 14.73 1.22 8.97
CA GLU A 364 15.22 0.77 7.66
C GLU A 364 15.80 -0.63 7.79
N ILE A 365 15.62 -1.43 6.74
CA ILE A 365 16.18 -2.76 6.60
C ILE A 365 17.37 -2.63 5.64
N PRO A 366 18.58 -3.00 6.07
CA PRO A 366 19.72 -3.02 5.17
C PRO A 366 19.53 -4.12 4.13
N VAL A 367 19.67 -3.76 2.87
CA VAL A 367 19.65 -4.67 1.73
C VAL A 367 21.00 -4.60 1.04
N ARG A 368 21.71 -5.73 1.04
CA ARG A 368 23.00 -5.86 0.40
C ARG A 368 22.83 -6.15 -1.08
N MET A 369 23.52 -5.36 -1.88
CA MET A 369 23.56 -5.48 -3.32
C MET A 369 25.01 -5.57 -3.75
N GLU A 370 25.29 -6.38 -4.78
CA GLU A 370 26.64 -6.55 -5.30
C GLU A 370 26.77 -5.87 -6.67
N PHE A 371 27.86 -5.12 -6.85
CA PHE A 371 28.17 -4.40 -8.08
C PHE A 371 29.60 -4.70 -8.52
N HIS A 372 29.76 -4.95 -9.82
CA HIS A 372 31.08 -5.09 -10.43
C HIS A 372 31.71 -3.71 -10.62
N ASN A 373 33.00 -3.60 -10.32
CA ASN A 373 33.74 -2.34 -10.29
C ASN A 373 35.01 -2.40 -11.16
N PRO A 374 34.88 -2.58 -12.49
CA PRO A 374 36.02 -2.60 -13.38
C PRO A 374 36.65 -1.19 -13.42
N GLY A 375 37.89 -1.06 -12.97
CA GLY A 375 38.61 0.22 -12.92
C GLY A 375 38.55 0.96 -11.58
N TYR A 376 37.99 0.35 -10.52
CA TYR A 376 38.00 0.89 -9.16
C TYR A 376 37.34 2.29 -9.03
N GLU A 377 36.34 2.57 -9.87
CA GLU A 377 35.59 3.83 -9.86
C GLU A 377 34.71 3.95 -8.61
N LEU A 378 34.09 2.83 -8.20
CA LEU A 378 33.28 2.73 -6.99
C LEU A 378 34.20 2.64 -5.77
N LYS A 379 34.28 3.72 -4.99
CA LYS A 379 35.08 3.74 -3.76
C LYS A 379 34.20 3.48 -2.53
N PRO A 380 34.61 2.59 -1.61
CA PRO A 380 33.94 2.41 -0.34
C PRO A 380 33.78 3.72 0.43
N GLY A 381 32.64 3.91 1.07
CA GLY A 381 32.24 5.16 1.74
C GLY A 381 31.45 6.13 0.87
N MET A 382 31.34 5.91 -0.45
CA MET A 382 30.51 6.75 -1.32
C MET A 382 29.02 6.50 -1.09
N TYR A 383 28.21 7.56 -1.23
CA TYR A 383 26.76 7.46 -1.34
C TYR A 383 26.34 7.20 -2.77
N ALA A 384 25.30 6.39 -2.93
CA ALA A 384 24.71 6.12 -4.22
C ALA A 384 23.18 6.09 -4.11
N THR A 385 22.52 6.59 -5.16
CA THR A 385 21.08 6.45 -5.31
C THR A 385 20.77 5.14 -6.01
N LEU A 386 19.91 4.33 -5.39
CA LEU A 386 19.50 3.02 -5.86
C LEU A 386 18.05 3.08 -6.34
N ARG A 387 17.81 2.40 -7.45
CA ARG A 387 16.48 2.20 -8.03
C ARG A 387 16.26 0.72 -8.23
N LEU A 388 15.33 0.16 -7.47
CA LEU A 388 14.91 -1.23 -7.59
C LEU A 388 13.56 -1.26 -8.28
N ALA A 389 13.54 -1.62 -9.55
CA ALA A 389 12.30 -1.78 -10.31
C ALA A 389 11.66 -3.12 -9.93
N SER A 390 10.41 -3.06 -9.46
CA SER A 390 9.62 -4.22 -9.08
C SER A 390 8.33 -4.25 -9.88
N THR A 391 7.93 -5.43 -10.34
CA THR A 391 6.62 -5.68 -10.95
C THR A 391 5.81 -6.54 -10.00
N PRO A 392 5.17 -5.97 -8.96
CA PRO A 392 4.36 -6.74 -8.01
C PRO A 392 3.25 -7.55 -8.68
N ARG A 393 2.66 -7.05 -9.78
CA ARG A 393 1.59 -7.73 -10.53
C ARG A 393 1.74 -7.51 -12.03
N GLU A 394 1.71 -8.58 -12.81
CA GLU A 394 1.81 -8.53 -14.29
C GLU A 394 0.50 -8.09 -14.96
N GLN A 395 -0.64 -8.36 -14.33
CA GLN A 395 -1.96 -8.01 -14.84
C GLN A 395 -2.77 -7.35 -13.71
N ALA A 396 -2.72 -6.03 -13.66
CA ALA A 396 -3.52 -5.21 -12.77
C ALA A 396 -4.47 -4.32 -13.58
N VAL A 397 -5.66 -4.04 -13.03
CA VAL A 397 -6.57 -3.03 -13.58
C VAL A 397 -6.04 -1.67 -13.16
N LEU A 398 -5.52 -0.90 -14.10
CA LEU A 398 -4.87 0.39 -13.87
C LEU A 398 -5.81 1.52 -14.31
N ALA A 399 -6.04 2.46 -13.39
CA ALA A 399 -6.72 3.72 -13.66
C ALA A 399 -5.77 4.89 -13.34
N PRO A 400 -5.86 6.04 -14.03
CA PRO A 400 -5.09 7.21 -13.66
C PRO A 400 -5.37 7.60 -12.20
N ALA A 401 -4.32 7.92 -11.43
CA ALA A 401 -4.44 8.28 -10.02
C ALA A 401 -5.39 9.48 -9.82
N THR A 402 -5.40 10.40 -10.78
CA THR A 402 -6.24 11.60 -10.81
C THR A 402 -7.73 11.30 -11.00
N ALA A 403 -8.11 10.13 -11.52
CA ALA A 403 -9.49 9.72 -11.70
C ALA A 403 -10.14 9.18 -10.42
N ILE A 404 -9.34 8.81 -9.42
CA ILE A 404 -9.82 8.29 -8.14
C ILE A 404 -9.84 9.44 -7.14
N LEU A 405 -11.04 9.79 -6.65
CA LEU A 405 -11.21 10.72 -5.55
C LEU A 405 -11.13 9.96 -4.24
N ASP A 406 -10.09 10.26 -3.45
CA ASP A 406 -9.95 9.76 -2.09
C ASP A 406 -10.41 10.83 -1.09
N THR A 407 -11.49 10.57 -0.37
CA THR A 407 -12.00 11.46 0.68
C THR A 407 -11.59 10.99 2.09
N GLY A 408 -10.64 10.06 2.20
CA GLY A 408 -10.22 9.40 3.44
C GLY A 408 -11.19 8.30 3.91
N GLU A 409 -12.50 8.58 3.89
CA GLU A 409 -13.54 7.61 4.28
C GLU A 409 -14.01 6.72 3.12
N ARG A 410 -13.97 7.24 1.89
CA ARG A 410 -14.42 6.53 0.69
C ARG A 410 -13.58 6.93 -0.51
N GLN A 411 -13.44 5.98 -1.42
CA GLN A 411 -12.80 6.18 -2.72
C GLN A 411 -13.86 6.05 -3.82
N VAL A 412 -13.96 7.06 -4.66
CA VAL A 412 -14.99 7.16 -5.71
C VAL A 412 -14.34 7.50 -7.05
N ALA A 413 -14.79 6.86 -8.12
CA ALA A 413 -14.45 7.20 -9.49
C ALA A 413 -15.74 7.43 -10.29
N PHE A 414 -15.69 8.35 -11.26
CA PHE A 414 -16.81 8.62 -12.16
C PHE A 414 -16.60 7.92 -13.49
N VAL A 415 -17.53 7.04 -13.86
CA VAL A 415 -17.50 6.31 -15.13
C VAL A 415 -18.43 6.99 -16.13
N LEU A 416 -17.93 7.23 -17.34
CA LEU A 416 -18.71 7.72 -18.46
C LEU A 416 -19.42 6.54 -19.13
N ARG A 417 -20.76 6.53 -19.10
CA ARG A 417 -21.57 5.49 -19.78
C ARG A 417 -21.94 5.91 -21.19
N GLU A 418 -22.40 7.14 -21.32
CA GLU A 418 -22.76 7.80 -22.57
C GLU A 418 -22.31 9.26 -22.46
N PRO A 419 -22.12 9.99 -23.58
CA PRO A 419 -21.81 11.41 -23.55
C PRO A 419 -22.80 12.17 -22.64
N GLY A 420 -22.27 12.95 -21.69
CA GLY A 420 -23.06 13.67 -20.69
C GLY A 420 -23.71 12.81 -19.59
N LYS A 421 -23.47 11.49 -19.50
CA LYS A 421 -23.97 10.61 -18.42
C LYS A 421 -22.83 10.01 -17.60
N PHE A 422 -22.73 10.44 -16.34
CA PHE A 422 -21.68 10.03 -15.40
C PHE A 422 -22.27 9.19 -14.26
N GLU A 423 -21.67 8.05 -13.97
CA GLU A 423 -22.06 7.16 -12.89
C GLU A 423 -20.99 7.21 -11.78
N PRO A 424 -21.31 7.68 -10.56
CA PRO A 424 -20.41 7.59 -9.42
C PRO A 424 -20.30 6.13 -8.97
N ARG A 425 -19.07 5.62 -8.91
CA ARG A 425 -18.80 4.27 -8.45
C ARG A 425 -17.79 4.24 -7.32
N ARG A 426 -18.11 3.48 -6.27
CA ARG A 426 -17.15 3.20 -5.20
C ARG A 426 -16.08 2.25 -5.73
N VAL A 427 -14.83 2.63 -5.54
CA VAL A 427 -13.68 1.85 -5.97
C VAL A 427 -12.81 1.52 -4.75
N LYS A 428 -12.07 0.42 -4.83
CA LYS A 428 -11.01 0.12 -3.86
C LYS A 428 -9.67 0.25 -4.56
N ALA A 429 -8.97 1.34 -4.30
CA ALA A 429 -7.62 1.56 -4.80
C ALA A 429 -6.64 0.64 -4.06
N GLY A 430 -5.64 0.17 -4.81
CA GLY A 430 -4.51 -0.62 -4.36
C GLY A 430 -3.24 0.20 -4.46
N LEU A 431 -2.20 -0.42 -5.02
CA LEU A 431 -0.89 0.20 -5.12
C LEU A 431 -0.85 1.25 -6.23
N ARG A 432 -0.10 2.32 -5.98
CA ARG A 432 0.23 3.33 -6.99
C ARG A 432 1.49 2.91 -7.76
N SER A 433 1.43 3.01 -9.07
CA SER A 433 2.55 2.88 -9.99
C SER A 433 3.35 4.18 -10.07
N ASP A 434 4.59 4.09 -10.55
CA ASP A 434 5.42 5.27 -10.83
C ASP A 434 4.87 6.14 -11.97
N ARG A 435 4.02 5.60 -12.84
CA ARG A 435 3.44 6.31 -14.00
C ARG A 435 2.18 7.13 -13.67
N ASP A 436 1.99 7.52 -12.41
CA ASP A 436 0.76 8.16 -11.92
C ASP A 436 -0.52 7.33 -12.17
N GLU A 437 -0.38 6.02 -12.28
CA GLU A 437 -1.48 5.07 -12.37
C GLU A 437 -1.68 4.39 -11.02
N VAL A 438 -2.91 4.00 -10.71
CA VAL A 438 -3.29 3.31 -9.48
C VAL A 438 -4.00 2.03 -9.85
N GLU A 439 -3.61 0.96 -9.16
CA GLU A 439 -4.29 -0.31 -9.25
C GLU A 439 -5.68 -0.22 -8.62
N VAL A 440 -6.69 -0.75 -9.30
CA VAL A 440 -8.06 -0.85 -8.82
C VAL A 440 -8.35 -2.30 -8.49
N LEU A 441 -8.52 -2.60 -7.19
CA LEU A 441 -8.83 -3.95 -6.70
C LEU A 441 -10.29 -4.32 -6.96
N SER A 442 -11.19 -3.35 -6.90
CA SER A 442 -12.61 -3.53 -7.19
C SER A 442 -13.29 -2.22 -7.58
N GLY A 443 -14.39 -2.34 -8.33
CA GLY A 443 -15.24 -1.22 -8.74
C GLY A 443 -15.16 -0.92 -10.25
N LEU A 444 -13.96 -0.87 -10.83
CA LEU A 444 -13.81 -0.57 -12.25
C LEU A 444 -13.50 -1.82 -13.08
N ALA A 445 -14.04 -1.86 -14.28
CA ALA A 445 -13.74 -2.89 -15.26
C ALA A 445 -12.75 -2.38 -16.33
N PRO A 446 -11.91 -3.27 -16.90
CA PRO A 446 -11.09 -2.94 -18.05
C PRO A 446 -11.89 -2.35 -19.21
N GLY A 447 -11.37 -1.30 -19.84
CA GLY A 447 -12.00 -0.63 -20.98
C GLY A 447 -13.07 0.40 -20.63
N GLU A 448 -13.45 0.54 -19.35
CA GLU A 448 -14.33 1.63 -18.92
C GLU A 448 -13.62 2.99 -19.05
N THR A 449 -14.38 4.01 -19.45
CA THR A 449 -13.88 5.38 -19.56
C THR A 449 -14.16 6.13 -18.26
N VAL A 450 -13.12 6.69 -17.65
CA VAL A 450 -13.19 7.40 -16.36
C VAL A 450 -12.85 8.87 -16.51
N VAL A 451 -13.42 9.70 -15.65
CA VAL A 451 -13.19 11.15 -15.63
C VAL A 451 -11.90 11.46 -14.86
N VAL A 452 -10.95 12.08 -15.54
CA VAL A 452 -9.62 12.45 -15.01
C VAL A 452 -9.55 13.91 -14.58
N SER A 453 -10.42 14.75 -15.14
CA SER A 453 -10.51 16.19 -14.84
C SER A 453 -11.95 16.64 -14.69
N GLY A 454 -12.23 17.44 -13.66
CA GLY A 454 -13.57 17.93 -13.31
C GLY A 454 -14.37 17.02 -12.36
N GLN A 455 -13.74 15.97 -11.84
CA GLN A 455 -14.28 15.02 -10.89
C GLN A 455 -14.83 15.67 -9.60
N PHE A 456 -14.24 16.78 -9.15
CA PHE A 456 -14.70 17.51 -7.96
C PHE A 456 -16.08 18.17 -8.19
N MET A 457 -16.31 18.68 -9.39
CA MET A 457 -17.60 19.29 -9.74
C MET A 457 -18.69 18.22 -9.84
N LEU A 458 -18.35 17.06 -10.40
CA LEU A 458 -19.24 15.89 -10.44
C LEU A 458 -19.58 15.37 -9.04
N ASP A 459 -18.60 15.31 -8.12
CA ASP A 459 -18.85 14.92 -6.73
C ASP A 459 -19.72 15.94 -6.00
N SER A 460 -19.49 17.23 -6.22
CA SER A 460 -20.31 18.30 -5.64
C SER A 460 -21.77 18.23 -6.12
N GLU A 461 -21.99 18.03 -7.42
CA GLU A 461 -23.31 17.82 -8.03
C GLU A 461 -23.97 16.52 -7.52
N SER A 462 -23.20 15.43 -7.42
CA SER A 462 -23.70 14.15 -6.89
C SER A 462 -24.19 14.28 -5.44
N ARG A 463 -23.42 14.98 -4.59
CA ARG A 463 -23.76 15.19 -3.18
C ARG A 463 -24.97 16.10 -3.04
N LEU A 464 -25.05 17.17 -3.83
CA LEU A 464 -26.20 18.06 -3.83
C LEU A 464 -27.47 17.29 -4.21
N ARG A 465 -27.42 16.48 -5.27
CA ARG A 465 -28.55 15.62 -5.66
C ARG A 465 -28.91 14.61 -4.58
N GLU A 466 -27.94 13.90 -4.02
CA GLU A 466 -28.18 12.94 -2.94
C GLU A 466 -28.83 13.61 -1.71
N ALA A 467 -28.37 14.81 -1.33
CA ALA A 467 -28.96 15.59 -0.26
C ALA A 467 -30.40 16.03 -0.59
N THR A 468 -30.64 16.56 -1.79
CA THR A 468 -32.00 16.93 -2.22
C THR A 468 -32.95 15.74 -2.24
N LEU A 469 -32.52 14.57 -2.74
CA LEU A 469 -33.30 13.32 -2.74
C LEU A 469 -33.66 12.88 -1.32
N LYS A 470 -32.70 12.95 -0.38
CA LYS A 470 -32.93 12.66 1.05
C LYS A 470 -33.90 13.67 1.70
N MET A 471 -33.87 14.94 1.30
CA MET A 471 -34.81 15.97 1.77
C MET A 471 -36.21 15.83 1.15
N LEU A 472 -36.31 15.36 -0.10
CA LEU A 472 -37.56 15.10 -0.83
C LEU A 472 -38.24 13.80 -0.39
N SER A 473 -37.49 12.89 0.21
CA SER A 473 -37.97 11.60 0.69
C SER A 473 -37.94 11.47 2.22
N PRO A 474 -38.58 12.35 3.02
CA PRO A 474 -38.63 12.22 4.48
C PRO A 474 -39.61 11.13 4.95
N GLY A 475 -39.97 10.16 4.09
CA GLY A 475 -41.11 9.27 4.29
C GLY A 475 -40.98 7.87 3.71
N MET A 476 -39.76 7.35 3.59
CA MET A 476 -39.56 5.89 3.40
C MET A 476 -38.45 5.37 4.32
N VAL A 477 -38.57 5.74 5.59
CA VAL A 477 -38.02 4.95 6.69
C VAL A 477 -39.11 3.92 7.02
N ASN A 478 -38.77 2.65 6.89
CA ASN A 478 -39.64 1.52 7.25
C ASN A 478 -40.33 1.77 8.61
N THR A 479 -41.64 1.98 8.59
CA THR A 479 -42.47 1.86 9.78
C THR A 479 -42.66 0.37 10.08
N SER A 480 -41.68 -0.18 10.80
CA SER A 480 -41.83 -1.40 11.59
C SER A 480 -40.90 -1.31 12.80
N ALA A 481 -41.05 -0.24 13.58
CA ALA A 481 -40.68 -0.11 14.99
C ALA A 481 -40.91 1.35 15.39
N ILE A 482 -41.15 1.59 16.67
CA ILE A 482 -41.36 2.92 17.28
C ILE A 482 -42.82 3.41 17.18
N LEU A 483 -43.71 2.66 17.82
CA LEU A 483 -44.75 3.24 18.66
C LEU A 483 -44.62 2.57 20.02
N GLU A 484 -43.90 3.21 20.94
CA GLU A 484 -44.24 3.31 22.37
C GLU A 484 -43.06 3.89 23.14
N SER A 485 -43.06 5.22 23.31
CA SER A 485 -42.35 5.86 24.41
C SER A 485 -43.11 7.09 24.85
N THR A 486 -43.99 6.93 25.84
CA THR A 486 -44.33 8.02 26.76
C THR A 486 -44.54 7.41 28.15
N THR A 487 -43.50 7.54 28.96
CA THR A 487 -43.47 7.39 30.44
C THR A 487 -44.49 8.35 31.09
N PRO A 488 -44.92 8.20 32.38
CA PRO A 488 -44.18 7.59 33.50
C PRO A 488 -45.00 6.79 34.56
N SER A 489 -44.25 6.08 35.42
CA SER A 489 -44.50 5.83 36.87
C SER A 489 -45.69 4.96 37.32
N LEU A 490 -45.38 3.78 37.90
CA LEU A 490 -45.68 3.38 39.29
C LEU A 490 -45.72 1.84 39.44
N THR A 491 -44.69 1.30 40.09
CA THR A 491 -44.71 0.17 41.05
C THR A 491 -45.82 -0.90 40.96
N ARG A 492 -45.46 -2.12 40.52
CA ARG A 492 -45.25 -3.32 41.38
C ARG A 492 -45.01 -4.56 40.51
N GLY A 493 -44.15 -5.45 41.02
CA GLY A 493 -43.55 -6.57 40.31
C GLY A 493 -44.52 -7.67 39.86
N ALA A 494 -44.07 -8.51 38.92
CA ALA A 494 -43.56 -9.85 39.21
C ALA A 494 -43.13 -10.56 37.90
N ALA A 495 -42.18 -11.49 38.06
CA ALA A 495 -41.70 -12.49 37.09
C ALA A 495 -40.82 -11.95 35.95
N GLY A 496 -39.53 -12.29 36.05
CA GLY A 496 -38.52 -12.00 35.03
C GLY A 496 -38.39 -13.12 34.01
N ASP A 497 -38.00 -12.72 32.81
CA ASP A 497 -37.34 -13.55 31.81
C ASP A 497 -36.14 -12.76 31.25
N VAL A 498 -35.00 -13.43 31.23
CA VAL A 498 -33.66 -12.95 30.86
C VAL A 498 -33.49 -13.01 29.33
N PRO A 499 -32.97 -11.98 28.64
CA PRO A 499 -32.43 -12.15 27.30
C PRO A 499 -30.90 -12.32 27.33
N ASP A 500 -30.51 -13.57 27.07
CA ASP A 500 -29.36 -14.11 26.35
C ASP A 500 -27.99 -13.39 26.38
N ALA A 501 -27.04 -14.06 27.04
CA ALA A 501 -25.63 -13.76 27.07
C ALA A 501 -24.89 -14.54 25.96
N THR A 502 -24.87 -14.03 24.73
CA THR A 502 -24.08 -14.62 23.63
C THR A 502 -23.50 -13.56 22.68
N ALA A 503 -22.63 -12.69 23.21
CA ALA A 503 -21.64 -11.98 22.40
C ALA A 503 -20.24 -12.55 22.70
N PRO A 504 -19.39 -12.85 21.70
CA PRO A 504 -18.10 -13.49 21.93
C PRO A 504 -17.14 -12.53 22.65
N LEU A 505 -16.74 -12.89 23.87
CA LEU A 505 -15.70 -12.21 24.64
C LEU A 505 -14.38 -12.26 23.86
N ARG A 506 -13.79 -11.09 23.55
CA ARG A 506 -12.48 -10.99 22.90
C ARG A 506 -11.41 -10.65 23.93
N TYR A 507 -10.26 -11.31 23.84
CA TYR A 507 -9.18 -11.23 24.83
C TYR A 507 -7.99 -10.44 24.27
N VAL A 508 -7.38 -9.59 25.10
CA VAL A 508 -6.26 -8.72 24.72
C VAL A 508 -5.08 -8.91 25.68
N CYS A 509 -3.86 -8.79 25.17
CA CYS A 509 -2.64 -8.82 25.97
C CYS A 509 -2.44 -7.49 26.72
N PRO A 510 -2.20 -7.49 28.05
CA PRO A 510 -2.07 -6.27 28.87
C PRO A 510 -0.80 -5.44 28.59
N MET A 511 0.09 -5.94 27.73
CA MET A 511 1.34 -5.26 27.37
C MET A 511 1.12 -4.31 26.16
N PRO A 512 1.53 -3.02 26.23
CA PRO A 512 1.22 -2.01 25.20
C PRO A 512 1.70 -2.35 23.78
N ALA A 513 2.74 -3.19 23.66
CA ALA A 513 3.33 -3.55 22.36
C ALA A 513 2.41 -4.44 21.50
N HIS A 514 1.48 -5.21 22.11
CA HIS A 514 0.62 -6.16 21.39
C HIS A 514 -0.86 -6.08 21.82
N SER A 515 -1.27 -5.00 22.49
CA SER A 515 -2.65 -4.78 22.92
C SER A 515 -3.63 -4.61 21.74
N SER A 516 -3.11 -4.45 20.52
CA SER A 516 -3.90 -4.41 19.28
C SER A 516 -4.27 -5.79 18.75
N VAL A 517 -3.72 -6.88 19.30
CA VAL A 517 -4.00 -8.25 18.87
C VAL A 517 -5.15 -8.82 19.72
N LEU A 518 -6.27 -9.11 19.06
CA LEU A 518 -7.48 -9.66 19.67
C LEU A 518 -7.50 -11.18 19.50
N PHE A 519 -7.69 -11.89 20.60
CA PHE A 519 -7.77 -13.35 20.63
C PHE A 519 -9.20 -13.81 20.95
N GLU A 520 -9.63 -14.87 20.30
CA GLU A 520 -10.99 -15.43 20.46
C GLU A 520 -11.07 -16.47 21.60
N GLN A 521 -9.92 -16.86 22.17
CA GLN A 521 -9.83 -17.86 23.24
C GLN A 521 -9.05 -17.32 24.45
N PRO A 522 -9.46 -17.64 25.70
CA PRO A 522 -8.72 -17.31 26.90
C PRO A 522 -7.42 -18.13 26.99
N GLY A 523 -6.32 -17.51 27.41
CA GLY A 523 -5.03 -18.19 27.54
C GLY A 523 -3.87 -17.23 27.80
N ASP A 524 -2.64 -17.73 27.65
CA ASP A 524 -1.42 -16.93 27.71
C ASP A 524 -1.08 -16.40 26.32
N CYS A 525 -0.62 -15.15 26.25
CA CYS A 525 -0.24 -14.52 25.00
C CYS A 525 0.95 -15.27 24.36
N PRO A 526 0.84 -15.75 23.11
CA PRO A 526 1.91 -16.52 22.45
C PRO A 526 3.17 -15.69 22.15
N LEU A 527 3.10 -14.37 22.27
CA LEU A 527 4.21 -13.45 21.99
C LEU A 527 5.02 -13.08 23.25
N CYS A 528 4.40 -13.07 24.43
CA CYS A 528 5.06 -12.62 25.66
C CYS A 528 4.78 -13.49 26.90
N GLY A 529 3.90 -14.50 26.80
CA GLY A 529 3.59 -15.44 27.88
C GLY A 529 2.71 -14.89 29.00
N MET A 530 2.20 -13.66 28.90
CA MET A 530 1.31 -13.08 29.92
C MET A 530 -0.16 -13.44 29.69
N LYS A 531 -0.94 -13.64 30.76
CA LYS A 531 -2.38 -13.96 30.68
C LYS A 531 -3.18 -12.86 29.97
N LEU A 532 -4.01 -13.29 29.02
CA LEU A 532 -4.89 -12.41 28.25
C LEU A 532 -6.11 -11.96 29.08
N VAL A 533 -6.53 -10.72 28.91
CA VAL A 533 -7.63 -10.07 29.66
C VAL A 533 -8.85 -9.86 28.74
N PRO A 534 -10.07 -10.22 29.16
CA PRO A 534 -11.28 -10.05 28.34
C PRO A 534 -11.67 -8.58 28.16
N THR A 535 -12.15 -8.23 26.97
CA THR A 535 -12.66 -6.90 26.59
C THR A 535 -14.04 -7.05 25.97
N HIS A 536 -14.97 -6.14 26.32
CA HIS A 536 -16.35 -6.11 25.81
C HIS A 536 -16.49 -4.97 24.78
N PRO A 537 -17.29 -5.11 23.71
CA PRO A 537 -17.63 -3.96 22.87
C PRO A 537 -18.62 -3.07 23.62
N TRP A 538 -18.61 -1.77 23.30
CA TRP A 538 -19.49 -0.67 23.78
C TRP A 538 -18.96 0.14 24.98
N HIS A 539 -18.38 1.30 24.66
CA HIS A 539 -18.41 2.49 25.52
C HIS A 539 -19.67 3.28 25.19
N ASP A 540 -20.64 3.29 26.10
CA ASP A 540 -21.73 4.26 26.08
C ASP A 540 -21.29 5.52 26.83
N ALA A 541 -21.41 6.66 26.16
CA ALA A 541 -21.24 7.98 26.74
C ALA A 541 -22.34 8.24 27.76
N GLY A 542 -22.02 8.36 29.04
CA GLY A 542 -23.04 8.70 30.04
C GLY A 542 -22.64 8.73 31.52
N ASP A 543 -21.48 8.22 31.94
CA ASP A 543 -21.12 8.22 33.36
C ASP A 543 -20.59 9.59 33.84
N PRO A 544 -21.08 10.14 34.96
CA PRO A 544 -20.63 11.42 35.49
C PRO A 544 -19.17 11.33 35.97
N ILE A 545 -18.35 12.27 35.50
CA ILE A 545 -16.93 12.39 35.83
C ILE A 545 -16.80 12.80 37.30
N ASP A 546 -16.04 12.03 38.08
CA ASP A 546 -15.87 12.22 39.53
C ASP A 546 -14.73 13.22 39.81
N HIS A 547 -13.57 13.01 39.20
CA HIS A 547 -12.42 13.92 39.27
C HIS A 547 -11.44 13.65 38.10
N TYR A 548 -10.49 14.56 37.88
CA TYR A 548 -9.47 14.48 36.85
C TYR A 548 -8.11 14.20 37.49
N THR A 549 -7.33 13.23 36.98
CA THR A 549 -6.00 12.87 37.51
C THR A 549 -4.90 12.94 36.45
N CYS A 550 -3.65 12.97 36.88
CA CYS A 550 -2.49 12.98 35.98
C CYS A 550 -2.21 11.56 35.41
N PRO A 551 -1.99 11.41 34.10
CA PRO A 551 -1.71 10.10 33.49
C PRO A 551 -0.33 9.50 33.87
N MET A 552 0.55 10.24 34.55
CA MET A 552 1.83 9.71 35.02
C MET A 552 1.68 8.99 36.38
N PRO A 553 2.20 7.75 36.52
CA PRO A 553 2.13 6.99 37.77
C PRO A 553 2.71 7.71 38.98
N GLU A 554 3.75 8.52 38.77
CA GLU A 554 4.45 9.27 39.82
C GLU A 554 3.66 10.47 40.35
N HIS A 555 2.68 10.97 39.58
CA HIS A 555 1.87 12.14 39.90
C HIS A 555 0.38 11.80 40.06
N TYR A 556 0.06 10.52 40.27
CA TYR A 556 -1.31 10.02 40.41
C TYR A 556 -2.06 10.63 41.60
N HIS A 557 -1.34 11.18 42.58
CA HIS A 557 -1.90 11.92 43.72
C HIS A 557 -2.49 13.29 43.32
N VAL A 558 -2.13 13.83 42.15
CA VAL A 558 -2.63 15.13 41.69
C VAL A 558 -4.02 14.95 41.06
N SER A 559 -5.06 15.29 41.84
CA SER A 559 -6.45 15.27 41.40
C SER A 559 -7.08 16.67 41.37
N ALA A 560 -7.94 16.92 40.39
CA ALA A 560 -8.67 18.18 40.25
C ALA A 560 -10.16 17.92 39.93
N ALA A 561 -11.05 18.77 40.44
CA ALA A 561 -12.48 18.69 40.16
C ALA A 561 -12.87 19.26 38.78
N SER A 562 -11.91 19.80 38.02
CA SER A 562 -12.14 20.49 36.76
C SER A 562 -11.05 20.17 35.74
N PRO A 563 -11.35 20.19 34.42
CA PRO A 563 -10.35 19.95 33.39
C PRO A 563 -9.21 20.97 33.47
N GLY A 564 -7.96 20.49 33.42
CA GLY A 564 -6.79 21.35 33.58
C GLY A 564 -5.48 20.64 33.26
N LYS A 565 -4.37 21.35 33.48
CA LYS A 565 -3.01 20.80 33.38
C LYS A 565 -2.51 20.45 34.77
N CYS A 566 -1.82 19.32 34.88
CA CYS A 566 -1.14 18.91 36.10
C CYS A 566 -0.13 19.98 36.53
N SER A 567 -0.14 20.37 37.80
CA SER A 567 0.76 21.37 38.38
C SER A 567 2.22 20.93 38.44
N GLU A 568 2.49 19.61 38.37
CA GLU A 568 3.84 19.06 38.50
C GLU A 568 4.50 18.79 37.14
N CYS A 569 3.75 18.31 36.14
CA CYS A 569 4.32 17.95 34.83
C CYS A 569 3.73 18.72 33.64
N GLY A 570 2.69 19.55 33.86
CA GLY A 570 2.07 20.35 32.79
C GLY A 570 1.22 19.55 31.79
N MET A 571 1.07 18.23 31.95
CA MET A 571 0.23 17.39 31.09
C MET A 571 -1.25 17.51 31.42
N THR A 572 -2.11 17.30 30.43
CA THR A 572 -3.57 17.40 30.56
C THR A 572 -4.11 16.30 31.47
N LEU A 573 -4.89 16.68 32.48
CA LEU A 573 -5.52 15.75 33.41
C LEU A 573 -6.64 14.97 32.71
N ILE A 574 -6.70 13.66 32.96
CA ILE A 574 -7.66 12.74 32.38
C ILE A 574 -8.85 12.53 33.32
N PRO A 575 -10.10 12.51 32.82
CA PRO A 575 -11.29 12.30 33.64
C PRO A 575 -11.36 10.85 34.12
N VAL A 576 -11.65 10.66 35.41
CA VAL A 576 -11.92 9.35 36.02
C VAL A 576 -13.41 9.27 36.36
N THR A 577 -14.06 8.19 35.92
CA THR A 577 -15.48 7.96 36.20
C THR A 577 -15.65 7.08 37.43
N LYS A 578 -16.76 7.28 38.16
CA LYS A 578 -17.05 6.53 39.39
C LYS A 578 -17.20 5.02 39.14
N GLY A 579 -17.70 4.64 37.96
CA GLY A 579 -17.85 3.25 37.55
C GLY A 579 -16.53 2.52 37.26
N GLU A 580 -15.45 3.23 36.92
CA GLU A 580 -14.14 2.62 36.67
C GLU A 580 -13.44 2.22 37.98
N MET A 581 -13.57 3.03 39.03
CA MET A 581 -12.99 2.74 40.35
C MET A 581 -13.66 1.55 41.04
N GLU A 582 -14.99 1.45 41.00
CA GLU A 582 -15.72 0.31 41.56
C GLU A 582 -15.40 -1.00 40.81
N ARG A 583 -15.19 -0.94 39.49
CA ARG A 583 -14.74 -2.08 38.68
C ARG A 583 -13.29 -2.46 38.98
N PHE A 584 -12.41 -1.50 39.26
CA PHE A 584 -11.03 -1.76 39.67
C PHE A 584 -10.96 -2.41 41.06
N GLU A 585 -11.78 -1.97 42.02
CA GLU A 585 -11.88 -2.58 43.35
C GLU A 585 -12.51 -3.99 43.29
N ALA A 586 -13.50 -4.19 42.42
CA ALA A 586 -14.08 -5.52 42.16
C ALA A 586 -13.07 -6.47 41.51
N ALA A 587 -12.28 -5.99 40.55
CA ALA A 587 -11.21 -6.78 39.91
C ALA A 587 -10.12 -7.19 40.92
N LYS A 588 -9.74 -6.29 41.85
CA LYS A 588 -8.77 -6.57 42.92
C LYS A 588 -9.26 -7.64 43.92
N LYS A 589 -10.58 -7.79 44.10
CA LYS A 589 -11.18 -8.87 44.89
C LYS A 589 -11.21 -10.23 44.16
N SER A 590 -11.14 -10.22 42.83
CA SER A 590 -11.28 -11.43 41.99
C SER A 590 -9.95 -12.16 41.69
N SER A 591 -8.80 -11.61 42.10
CA SER A 591 -7.47 -12.13 41.73
C SER A 591 -6.62 -12.63 42.91
N ALA A 592 -7.23 -13.10 44.01
CA ALA A 592 -6.49 -13.82 45.04
C ALA A 592 -6.45 -15.33 44.71
N PRO A 593 -5.27 -15.95 44.49
CA PRO A 593 -5.17 -17.38 44.21
C PRO A 593 -5.66 -18.19 45.42
N THR A 594 -6.49 -19.20 45.18
CA THR A 594 -6.98 -20.10 46.24
C THR A 594 -5.84 -21.02 46.67
N LEU A 595 -5.33 -20.86 47.88
CA LEU A 595 -4.22 -21.66 48.41
C LEU A 595 -4.72 -23.00 48.96
N TYR A 596 -3.89 -24.03 48.82
CA TYR A 596 -4.15 -25.39 49.28
C TYR A 596 -3.11 -25.81 50.31
N THR A 597 -3.55 -26.45 51.40
CA THR A 597 -2.68 -26.96 52.46
C THR A 597 -3.04 -28.40 52.85
N CYS A 598 -2.14 -29.07 53.56
CA CYS A 598 -2.37 -30.41 54.05
C CYS A 598 -3.47 -30.41 55.15
N PRO A 599 -4.43 -31.36 55.14
CA PRO A 599 -5.46 -31.43 56.18
C PRO A 599 -4.89 -31.80 57.57
N MET A 600 -3.64 -32.27 57.67
CA MET A 600 -2.97 -32.51 58.94
C MET A 600 -2.30 -31.24 59.48
N ALA A 601 -2.60 -30.88 60.73
CA ALA A 601 -2.03 -29.71 61.39
C ALA A 601 -0.49 -29.78 61.54
N SER A 602 0.10 -30.98 61.59
CA SER A 602 1.56 -31.16 61.64
C SER A 602 2.27 -30.74 60.36
N HIS A 603 1.56 -30.69 59.22
CA HIS A 603 2.10 -30.31 57.91
C HIS A 603 1.49 -29.00 57.40
N ALA A 604 1.07 -28.12 58.33
CA ALA A 604 0.47 -26.82 58.03
C ALA A 604 1.42 -25.88 57.25
N HIS A 605 2.74 -26.12 57.33
CA HIS A 605 3.75 -25.39 56.57
C HIS A 605 3.76 -25.70 55.08
N ILE A 606 3.10 -26.77 54.64
CA ILE A 606 3.03 -27.16 53.23
C ILE A 606 1.84 -26.45 52.59
N VAL A 607 2.15 -25.49 51.72
CA VAL A 607 1.16 -24.65 51.04
C VAL A 607 1.49 -24.60 49.55
N SER A 608 0.46 -24.73 48.71
CA SER A 608 0.59 -24.69 47.25
C SER A 608 -0.56 -23.88 46.64
N ASP A 609 -0.27 -23.19 45.55
CA ASP A 609 -1.22 -22.50 44.70
C ASP A 609 -1.90 -23.44 43.67
N GLN A 610 -1.53 -24.73 43.64
CA GLN A 610 -2.12 -25.75 42.78
C GLN A 610 -2.64 -26.96 43.58
N PRO A 611 -3.72 -27.61 43.10
CA PRO A 611 -4.23 -28.83 43.74
C PRO A 611 -3.23 -29.99 43.54
N GLY A 612 -2.79 -30.58 44.65
CA GLY A 612 -1.79 -31.64 44.64
C GLY A 612 -1.91 -32.60 45.82
N ARG A 613 -0.88 -33.41 46.03
CA ARG A 613 -0.72 -34.25 47.22
C ARG A 613 0.41 -33.72 48.08
N CYS A 614 0.27 -33.85 49.39
CA CYS A 614 1.30 -33.49 50.34
C CYS A 614 2.52 -34.43 50.15
N PRO A 615 3.75 -33.91 50.00
CA PRO A 615 4.95 -34.73 49.84
C PRO A 615 5.34 -35.51 51.10
N GLU A 616 4.84 -35.11 52.28
CA GLU A 616 5.17 -35.78 53.55
C GLU A 616 4.19 -36.90 53.94
N CYS A 617 2.91 -36.80 53.56
CA CYS A 617 1.90 -37.81 53.92
C CYS A 617 1.02 -38.30 52.76
N GLU A 618 1.28 -37.84 51.53
CA GLU A 618 0.57 -38.21 50.29
C GLU A 618 -0.95 -37.95 50.27
N MET A 619 -1.50 -37.31 51.30
CA MET A 619 -2.89 -36.87 51.36
C MET A 619 -3.13 -35.73 50.38
N LYS A 620 -4.35 -35.68 49.82
CA LYS A 620 -4.74 -34.62 48.88
C LYS A 620 -4.81 -33.27 49.62
N LEU A 621 -4.14 -32.27 49.08
CA LEU A 621 -4.19 -30.91 49.61
C LEU A 621 -5.61 -30.36 49.46
N VAL A 622 -6.09 -29.69 50.50
CA VAL A 622 -7.43 -29.11 50.57
C VAL A 622 -7.31 -27.59 50.65
N PRO A 623 -8.32 -26.83 50.19
CA PRO A 623 -8.27 -25.37 50.27
C PRO A 623 -8.02 -24.90 51.71
N THR A 624 -7.19 -23.88 51.90
CA THR A 624 -6.89 -23.30 53.23
C THR A 624 -8.16 -22.86 53.97
N SER A 625 -9.19 -22.43 53.25
CA SER A 625 -10.50 -22.11 53.83
C SER A 625 -11.25 -23.29 54.47
N ALA A 626 -10.86 -24.53 54.18
CA ALA A 626 -11.55 -25.74 54.63
C ALA A 626 -10.95 -26.38 55.90
N VAL A 627 -9.83 -25.86 56.42
CA VAL A 627 -9.11 -26.46 57.57
C VAL A 627 -8.85 -25.41 58.66
N ALA A 628 -8.90 -25.83 59.92
CA ALA A 628 -8.79 -24.91 61.06
C ALA A 628 -7.44 -24.16 61.10
N HIS A 629 -6.34 -24.81 60.71
CA HIS A 629 -5.00 -24.22 60.62
C HIS A 629 -4.72 -23.50 59.29
N GLY A 630 -5.72 -23.37 58.41
CA GLY A 630 -5.52 -22.78 57.09
C GLY A 630 -5.10 -21.31 57.10
N LYS A 631 -5.46 -20.55 58.14
CA LYS A 631 -5.00 -19.15 58.29
C LYS A 631 -3.51 -19.05 58.62
N GLU A 632 -2.98 -20.03 59.35
CA GLU A 632 -1.54 -20.10 59.67
C GLU A 632 -0.75 -20.49 58.42
N ALA A 633 -1.29 -21.41 57.62
CA ALA A 633 -0.75 -21.78 56.31
C ALA A 633 -0.74 -20.57 55.35
N GLU A 634 -1.82 -19.80 55.26
CA GLU A 634 -1.85 -18.57 54.43
C GLU A 634 -0.86 -17.50 54.91
N ALA A 635 -0.61 -17.40 56.22
CA ALA A 635 0.36 -16.48 56.79
C ALA A 635 1.81 -16.91 56.54
N ALA A 636 2.08 -18.22 56.46
CA ALA A 636 3.40 -18.74 56.12
C ALA A 636 3.75 -18.61 54.62
N TRP A 637 2.73 -18.44 53.76
CA TRP A 637 2.91 -18.28 52.31
C TRP A 637 3.15 -16.82 51.86
N LYS A 638 2.59 -15.85 52.58
CA LYS A 638 2.85 -14.42 52.35
C LYS A 638 4.22 -14.03 52.88
#